data_AF-A0A9P1DF27-F1
#
_entry.id   AF-A0A9P1DF27-F1
#
_cell.length_a   1.000
_cell.length_b   1.000
_cell.length_c   1.000
_cell.angle_alpha   90.00
_cell.angle_beta   90.00
_cell.angle_gamma   90.00
#
_symmetry.space_group_name_H-M   'P 1'
#
loop_
_entity.id
_entity.type
_entity.pdbx_description
1 polymer ?
#
loop_
_entity_poly.entity_id
_entity_poly.type
_entity_poly.pdbx_seq_one_letter_code
_entity_poly.pdbx_strand_id
1 'polypeptide(L)'
;MGFLQRTARLSAKAVRAGLTPSLVSYFFWIGCITSVFGGWALISYTPIEEYLCNIPGEVNITNGWTVGCGNCTDTLMLCDKSDCWRHAFNLTWQLDASTANGQYYDAFQEAALDSTCNSLVLSADSPVSMLSNILDRRLNPSKPQVSESCVTWNCRVLVRAFMRSLGSQLTGPGTCTNEIPSVKPSWQATECPCDEVAITMAQASSFRTLCGAMSAGLQTGVYSRQLAAKDTCFSGSMAAAETAYPIESGQFSTNINCQSVFEASQSTLGWFADKNYILANLATGATFDIPSYCRKVMCTAFVSTLQLPECNFTGNAPLTSGVVTAANLGAIATECANEGMTLTDESMCAEQSFNESAYCVALFGSGRRLVDQGLSTFHKFELDTVIRSIAVPSEEQVANELQTSDEVGSQNAEKSLPRRFGHAALQEAVVGYEGVEVLQEDIQDELQECGGAGNFCSSERRLQTNPTAAPSTAAATNLQEYTTTAWSMCTCYMQCVPGVRTRSVSCPAGVTCQEPKPSSAESCTCKHCSDCDVLLFVLITAFAYLFQGVVSFLLWLGFVIVAFLEEDDYTEMSIGLKCLGCFCKFLPIITKLMTYVTMLLIILLSVTALVPIGEPFSDCKGSATFTVLAIGGVSIWVVQLVVGVYMHRYKPMPPWLHTASSSGAMKFIFKPLNCVGP
;
A
#
# COMPACT_ATOMS: atom_id res chain seq x y z
N MET A 1 11.15 63.84 19.76
CA MET A 1 11.55 62.93 18.66
C MET A 1 10.51 61.82 18.59
N GLY A 2 9.81 61.66 17.46
CA GLY A 2 8.70 60.70 17.34
C GLY A 2 9.15 59.24 17.53
N PHE A 3 8.28 58.40 18.08
CA PHE A 3 8.52 56.97 18.31
C PHE A 3 9.08 56.25 17.07
N LEU A 4 8.52 56.55 15.89
CA LEU A 4 8.96 56.00 14.59
C LEU A 4 10.41 56.35 14.23
N GLN A 5 10.89 57.55 14.57
CA GLN A 5 12.26 57.95 14.28
C GLN A 5 13.27 57.25 15.20
N ARG A 6 12.84 56.96 16.44
CA ARG A 6 13.64 56.16 17.39
C ARG A 6 13.71 54.70 16.93
N THR A 7 12.61 54.09 16.52
CA THR A 7 12.61 52.70 16.02
C THR A 7 13.43 52.54 14.75
N ALA A 8 13.34 53.48 13.78
CA ALA A 8 14.14 53.44 12.56
C ALA A 8 15.65 53.60 12.80
N ARG A 9 16.05 54.45 13.75
CA ARG A 9 17.48 54.59 14.14
C ARG A 9 17.99 53.35 14.86
N LEU A 10 17.16 52.74 15.70
CA LEU A 10 17.47 51.49 16.41
C LEU A 10 17.66 50.34 15.42
N SER A 11 16.75 50.17 14.45
CA SER A 11 16.86 49.11 13.44
C SER A 11 18.08 49.29 12.54
N ALA A 12 18.35 50.50 12.04
CA ALA A 12 19.53 50.76 11.19
C ALA A 12 20.86 50.45 11.90
N LYS A 13 20.96 50.82 13.19
CA LYS A 13 22.15 50.53 13.99
C LYS A 13 22.25 49.04 14.38
N ALA A 14 21.13 48.38 14.67
CA ALA A 14 21.09 46.93 14.92
C ALA A 14 21.55 46.13 13.69
N VAL A 15 21.10 46.50 12.49
CA VAL A 15 21.55 45.92 11.22
C VAL A 15 23.05 46.14 11.03
N ARG A 16 23.55 47.37 11.26
CA ARG A 16 24.98 47.66 11.17
C ARG A 16 25.79 46.81 12.15
N ALA A 17 25.34 46.68 13.40
CA ALA A 17 26.01 45.88 14.43
C ALA A 17 26.03 44.39 14.08
N GLY A 18 24.98 43.87 13.42
CA GLY A 18 24.93 42.49 12.90
C GLY A 18 25.89 42.23 11.74
N LEU A 19 26.18 43.24 10.91
CA LEU A 19 27.04 43.11 9.72
C LEU A 19 28.52 43.38 10.00
N THR A 20 28.86 44.16 11.03
CA THR A 20 30.25 44.44 11.37
C THR A 20 30.85 43.33 12.24
N PRO A 21 32.02 42.76 11.89
CA PRO A 21 32.64 41.67 12.65
C PRO A 21 32.98 42.11 14.08
N SER A 22 32.11 41.72 15.00
CA SER A 22 32.08 42.09 16.42
C SER A 22 31.51 40.94 17.24
N LEU A 23 31.67 41.00 18.57
CA LEU A 23 31.04 40.03 19.47
C LEU A 23 29.51 40.02 19.32
N VAL A 24 28.93 41.20 19.06
CA VAL A 24 27.49 41.38 18.83
C VAL A 24 27.05 40.67 17.55
N SER A 25 27.78 40.86 16.44
CA SER A 25 27.48 40.16 15.18
C SER A 25 27.60 38.64 15.33
N TYR A 26 28.54 38.14 16.15
CA TYR A 26 28.69 36.71 16.39
C TYR A 26 27.40 36.09 16.96
N PHE A 27 26.85 36.66 18.04
CA PHE A 27 25.63 36.15 18.66
C PHE A 27 24.42 36.26 17.71
N PHE A 28 24.37 37.30 16.89
CA PHE A 28 23.35 37.42 15.85
C PHE A 28 23.44 36.29 14.81
N TRP A 29 24.60 36.08 14.18
CA TRP A 29 24.77 35.09 13.13
C TRP A 29 24.65 33.66 13.64
N ILE A 30 25.19 33.35 14.82
CA ILE A 30 24.99 32.05 15.47
C ILE A 30 23.51 31.84 15.80
N GLY A 31 22.83 32.88 16.32
CA GLY A 31 21.38 32.85 16.53
C GLY A 31 20.62 32.49 15.26
N CYS A 32 20.88 33.21 14.16
CA CYS A 32 20.28 32.91 12.85
C CYS A 32 20.55 31.49 12.38
N ILE A 33 21.82 31.06 12.34
CA ILE A 33 22.21 29.76 11.78
C ILE A 33 21.57 28.61 12.59
N THR A 34 21.65 28.70 13.93
CA THR A 34 21.08 27.68 14.83
C THR A 34 19.56 27.64 14.78
N SER A 35 18.87 28.79 14.71
CA SER A 35 17.42 28.83 14.53
C SER A 35 16.99 28.27 13.17
N VAL A 36 17.72 28.59 12.09
CA VAL A 36 17.44 28.03 10.75
C VAL A 36 17.63 26.52 10.74
N PHE A 37 18.70 26.01 11.35
CA PHE A 37 18.92 24.56 11.45
C PHE A 37 17.86 23.86 12.31
N GLY A 38 17.52 24.44 13.47
CA GLY A 38 16.46 23.90 14.33
C GLY A 38 15.10 23.87 13.61
N GLY A 39 14.78 24.91 12.84
CA GLY A 39 13.59 24.94 11.98
C GLY A 39 13.65 23.90 10.86
N TRP A 40 14.80 23.73 10.21
CA TRP A 40 14.99 22.71 9.18
C TRP A 40 14.89 21.28 9.73
N ALA A 41 15.40 21.03 10.94
CA ALA A 41 15.25 19.76 11.64
C ALA A 41 13.79 19.45 11.96
N LEU A 42 12.99 20.44 12.39
CA LEU A 42 11.54 20.28 12.57
C LEU A 42 10.83 19.96 11.25
N ILE A 43 11.16 20.68 10.17
CA ILE A 43 10.56 20.43 8.84
C ILE A 43 10.94 19.05 8.31
N SER A 44 12.15 18.58 8.62
CA SER A 44 12.64 17.26 8.21
C SER A 44 12.03 16.12 9.02
N TYR A 45 11.31 16.38 10.11
CA TYR A 45 10.68 15.36 10.94
C TYR A 45 9.67 14.52 10.15
N THR A 46 8.71 15.17 9.48
CA THR A 46 7.65 14.50 8.72
C THR A 46 8.17 13.58 7.61
N PRO A 47 9.09 13.99 6.71
CA PRO A 47 9.61 13.08 5.68
C PRO A 47 10.48 11.96 6.25
N ILE A 48 11.09 12.13 7.43
CA ILE A 48 11.79 11.04 8.12
C ILE A 48 10.78 10.04 8.69
N GLU A 49 9.71 10.53 9.33
CA GLU A 49 8.61 9.68 9.83
C GLU A 49 7.94 8.91 8.69
N GLU A 50 7.61 9.58 7.59
CA GLU A 50 7.04 8.97 6.39
C GLU A 50 7.97 7.90 5.81
N TYR A 51 9.29 8.17 5.76
CA TYR A 51 10.27 7.17 5.36
C TYR A 51 10.27 5.95 6.30
N LEU A 52 10.25 6.16 7.62
CA LEU A 52 10.21 5.08 8.60
C LEU A 52 8.90 4.28 8.54
N CYS A 53 7.80 4.93 8.17
CA CYS A 53 6.50 4.28 7.95
C CYS A 53 6.47 3.43 6.66
N ASN A 54 7.27 3.81 5.66
CA ASN A 54 7.40 3.08 4.40
C ASN A 54 8.32 1.85 4.48
N ILE A 55 9.06 1.70 5.58
CA ILE A 55 9.84 0.50 5.87
C ILE A 55 8.87 -0.67 6.10
N PRO A 56 8.94 -1.78 5.36
CA PRO A 56 8.11 -2.94 5.68
C PRO A 56 8.47 -3.46 7.08
N GLY A 57 7.48 -3.87 7.87
CA GLY A 57 7.73 -4.48 9.18
C GLY A 57 8.33 -5.90 9.11
N GLU A 58 8.69 -6.37 7.92
CA GLU A 58 9.20 -7.72 7.67
C GLU A 58 10.72 -7.79 7.91
N VAL A 59 11.18 -8.89 8.52
CA VAL A 59 12.63 -9.13 8.66
C VAL A 59 13.20 -9.49 7.29
N ASN A 60 14.18 -8.72 6.82
CA ASN A 60 15.02 -9.12 5.70
C ASN A 60 16.49 -9.12 6.09
N ILE A 61 16.92 -10.30 6.53
CA ILE A 61 18.31 -10.56 6.92
C ILE A 61 19.28 -10.25 5.77
N THR A 62 18.89 -10.52 4.52
CA THR A 62 19.75 -10.31 3.33
C THR A 62 20.08 -8.84 3.10
N ASN A 63 19.16 -7.94 3.45
CA ASN A 63 19.35 -6.49 3.31
C ASN A 63 19.77 -5.81 4.63
N GLY A 64 20.06 -6.59 5.68
CA GLY A 64 20.49 -6.08 7.00
C GLY A 64 19.35 -5.58 7.89
N TRP A 65 18.09 -5.90 7.56
CA TRP A 65 16.91 -5.60 8.36
C TRP A 65 16.70 -6.75 9.33
N THR A 66 17.13 -6.58 10.57
CA THR A 66 17.10 -7.66 11.58
C THR A 66 15.91 -7.55 12.52
N VAL A 67 15.21 -6.42 12.48
CA VAL A 67 14.19 -6.03 13.44
C VAL A 67 12.85 -5.96 12.72
N GLY A 68 12.14 -7.08 12.66
CA GLY A 68 10.80 -7.12 12.06
C GLY A 68 9.70 -7.08 13.11
N CYS A 69 8.53 -7.59 12.72
CA CYS A 69 7.32 -7.78 13.50
C CYS A 69 7.49 -8.21 14.97
N GLY A 70 8.56 -8.94 15.30
CA GLY A 70 8.83 -9.40 16.66
C GLY A 70 9.28 -8.31 17.65
N ASN A 71 9.69 -7.12 17.18
CA ASN A 71 10.16 -6.03 18.05
C ASN A 71 9.23 -4.80 18.05
N CYS A 72 8.06 -4.89 17.42
CA CYS A 72 7.09 -3.81 17.47
C CYS A 72 6.55 -3.65 18.90
N THR A 73 6.49 -2.41 19.40
CA THR A 73 5.80 -2.12 20.68
C THR A 73 4.29 -2.30 20.59
N ASP A 74 3.75 -2.13 19.38
CA ASP A 74 2.33 -2.30 19.07
C ASP A 74 2.09 -3.67 18.42
N THR A 75 0.87 -4.20 18.56
CA THR A 75 0.49 -5.47 17.93
C THR A 75 0.11 -5.23 16.48
N LEU A 76 0.93 -5.72 15.55
CA LEU A 76 0.64 -5.67 14.12
C LEU A 76 -0.05 -6.97 13.65
N MET A 77 -1.32 -6.89 13.28
CA MET A 77 -2.15 -8.05 12.95
C MET A 77 -1.74 -8.75 11.65
N LEU A 78 -1.12 -8.02 10.71
CA LEU A 78 -0.71 -8.59 9.43
C LEU A 78 0.67 -9.25 9.45
N CYS A 79 1.42 -9.13 10.54
CA CYS A 79 2.81 -9.60 10.60
C CYS A 79 2.98 -11.09 10.31
N ASP A 80 2.13 -11.93 10.91
CA ASP A 80 2.18 -13.39 10.74
C ASP A 80 1.38 -13.89 9.52
N LYS A 81 0.98 -12.98 8.62
CA LYS A 81 0.17 -13.30 7.43
C LYS A 81 1.05 -13.52 6.21
N SER A 82 0.49 -14.23 5.23
CA SER A 82 1.15 -14.44 3.93
C SER A 82 1.51 -13.11 3.25
N ASP A 83 2.63 -13.08 2.54
CA ASP A 83 3.11 -11.93 1.77
C ASP A 83 2.00 -11.37 0.87
N CYS A 84 1.24 -12.25 0.21
CA CYS A 84 0.10 -11.83 -0.59
C CYS A 84 -0.88 -10.96 0.19
N TRP A 85 -1.28 -11.40 1.39
CA TRP A 85 -2.26 -10.66 2.16
C TRP A 85 -1.69 -9.33 2.65
N ARG A 86 -0.46 -9.32 3.15
CA ARG A 86 0.19 -8.09 3.62
C ARG A 86 0.26 -7.06 2.50
N HIS A 87 0.75 -7.48 1.33
CA HIS A 87 0.92 -6.61 0.16
C HIS A 87 -0.43 -6.20 -0.46
N ALA A 88 -1.43 -7.09 -0.49
CA ALA A 88 -2.78 -6.75 -0.93
C ALA A 88 -3.45 -5.74 -0.01
N PHE A 89 -3.34 -5.92 1.30
CA PHE A 89 -3.89 -4.98 2.26
C PHE A 89 -3.23 -3.61 2.15
N ASN A 90 -1.90 -3.57 2.05
CA ASN A 90 -1.13 -2.34 1.87
C ASN A 90 -1.48 -1.63 0.56
N LEU A 91 -1.60 -2.38 -0.55
CA LEU A 91 -2.07 -1.85 -1.82
C LEU A 91 -3.47 -1.24 -1.71
N THR A 92 -4.41 -1.94 -1.07
CA THR A 92 -5.77 -1.42 -0.82
C THR A 92 -5.72 -0.15 0.01
N TRP A 93 -4.94 -0.12 1.10
CA TRP A 93 -4.78 1.07 1.93
C TRP A 93 -4.26 2.25 1.13
N GLN A 94 -3.14 2.10 0.43
CA GLN A 94 -2.52 3.21 -0.28
C GLN A 94 -3.42 3.81 -1.35
N LEU A 95 -4.09 2.97 -2.14
CA LEU A 95 -4.93 3.41 -3.25
C LEU A 95 -6.30 3.90 -2.80
N ASP A 96 -6.90 3.22 -1.83
CA ASP A 96 -8.35 3.33 -1.59
C ASP A 96 -8.69 4.00 -0.24
N ALA A 97 -7.74 4.06 0.72
CA ALA A 97 -8.01 4.49 2.10
C ALA A 97 -6.90 5.30 2.80
N SER A 98 -5.81 5.66 2.12
CA SER A 98 -4.70 6.40 2.76
C SER A 98 -5.02 7.86 3.09
N THR A 99 -6.08 8.41 2.48
CA THR A 99 -6.53 9.79 2.69
C THR A 99 -8.00 9.80 3.11
N ALA A 100 -8.41 10.84 3.85
CA ALA A 100 -9.81 10.99 4.27
C ALA A 100 -10.82 11.10 3.11
N ASN A 101 -10.36 11.35 1.88
CA ASN A 101 -11.18 11.39 0.68
C ASN A 101 -11.19 10.06 -0.09
N GLY A 102 -10.46 9.05 0.38
CA GLY A 102 -10.42 7.72 -0.23
C GLY A 102 -11.79 7.06 -0.13
N GLN A 103 -12.23 6.41 -1.23
CA GLN A 103 -13.55 5.77 -1.33
C GLN A 103 -13.82 4.78 -0.18
N TYR A 104 -12.77 4.15 0.35
CA TYR A 104 -12.85 3.12 1.38
C TYR A 104 -12.21 3.56 2.71
N TYR A 105 -11.92 4.86 2.88
CA TYR A 105 -11.35 5.40 4.13
C TYR A 105 -12.26 5.13 5.34
N ASP A 106 -13.54 5.49 5.26
CA ASP A 106 -14.48 5.31 6.37
C ASP A 106 -14.71 3.81 6.67
N ALA A 107 -14.83 2.99 5.62
CA ALA A 107 -14.96 1.54 5.76
C ALA A 107 -13.75 0.94 6.49
N PHE A 108 -12.54 1.39 6.18
CA PHE A 108 -11.33 0.98 6.88
C PHE A 108 -11.34 1.42 8.35
N GLN A 109 -11.63 2.70 8.63
CA GLN A 109 -11.63 3.23 10.00
C GLN A 109 -12.62 2.48 10.89
N GLU A 110 -13.82 2.23 10.39
CA GLU A 110 -14.83 1.47 11.11
C GLU A 110 -14.46 -0.01 11.27
N ALA A 111 -13.88 -0.64 10.23
CA ALA A 111 -13.37 -2.00 10.31
C ALA A 111 -12.24 -2.14 11.35
N ALA A 112 -11.37 -1.12 11.49
CA ALA A 112 -10.30 -1.09 12.47
C ALA A 112 -10.79 -0.95 13.91
N LEU A 113 -11.93 -0.29 14.11
CA LEU A 113 -12.59 -0.17 15.42
C LEU A 113 -13.45 -1.40 15.77
N ASP A 114 -13.77 -2.26 14.80
CA ASP A 114 -14.56 -3.47 15.00
C ASP A 114 -13.71 -4.59 15.62
N SER A 115 -13.85 -4.76 16.94
CA SER A 115 -13.16 -5.82 17.69
C SER A 115 -13.44 -7.24 17.17
N THR A 116 -14.64 -7.49 16.62
CA THR A 116 -14.96 -8.80 16.05
C THR A 116 -14.21 -9.00 14.74
N CYS A 117 -14.16 -7.97 13.90
CA CYS A 117 -13.34 -7.96 12.68
C CYS A 117 -11.87 -8.24 12.98
N ASN A 118 -11.28 -7.50 13.93
CA ASN A 118 -9.89 -7.68 14.33
C ASN A 118 -9.60 -9.09 14.86
N SER A 119 -10.54 -9.70 15.61
CA SER A 119 -10.40 -11.08 16.07
C SER A 119 -10.35 -12.09 14.92
N LEU A 120 -11.09 -11.85 13.83
CA LEU A 120 -11.06 -12.69 12.64
C LEU A 120 -9.77 -12.52 11.85
N VAL A 121 -9.28 -11.29 11.73
CA VAL A 121 -8.01 -10.97 11.05
C VAL A 121 -6.86 -11.69 11.74
N LEU A 122 -6.83 -11.66 13.08
CA LEU A 122 -5.83 -12.38 13.87
C LEU A 122 -5.88 -13.89 13.62
N SER A 123 -7.06 -14.49 13.46
CA SER A 123 -7.21 -15.94 13.29
C SER A 123 -7.12 -16.46 11.85
N ALA A 124 -7.31 -15.60 10.85
CA ALA A 124 -7.23 -15.97 9.45
C ALA A 124 -5.78 -15.92 8.95
N ASP A 125 -5.44 -16.71 7.92
CA ASP A 125 -4.07 -16.78 7.35
C ASP A 125 -3.95 -16.16 5.95
N SER A 126 -5.11 -15.98 5.29
CA SER A 126 -5.24 -15.44 3.94
C SER A 126 -6.52 -14.59 3.79
N PRO A 127 -6.61 -13.70 2.79
CA PRO A 127 -7.83 -12.93 2.54
C PRO A 127 -9.04 -13.84 2.21
N VAL A 128 -8.78 -15.02 1.63
CA VAL A 128 -9.80 -16.05 1.37
C VAL A 128 -10.38 -16.59 2.68
N SER A 129 -9.51 -17.03 3.60
CA SER A 129 -9.92 -17.53 4.92
C SER A 129 -10.65 -16.46 5.75
N MET A 130 -10.24 -15.19 5.63
CA MET A 130 -10.91 -14.06 6.27
C MET A 130 -12.37 -13.94 5.82
N LEU A 131 -12.63 -13.92 4.50
CA LEU A 131 -14.00 -13.85 4.00
C LEU A 131 -14.81 -15.12 4.27
N SER A 132 -14.19 -16.30 4.26
CA SER A 132 -14.86 -17.53 4.69
C SER A 132 -15.30 -17.47 6.15
N ASN A 133 -14.47 -16.91 7.04
CA ASN A 133 -14.82 -16.72 8.45
C ASN A 133 -15.94 -15.67 8.65
N ILE A 134 -15.96 -14.60 7.84
CA ILE A 134 -17.06 -13.63 7.84
C ILE A 134 -18.36 -14.31 7.41
N LEU A 135 -18.33 -15.09 6.32
CA LEU A 135 -19.50 -15.80 5.80
C LEU A 135 -20.05 -16.78 6.85
N ASP A 136 -19.19 -17.57 7.48
CA ASP A 136 -19.58 -18.49 8.55
C ASP A 136 -20.27 -17.77 9.72
N ARG A 137 -19.82 -16.56 10.10
CA ARG A 137 -20.49 -15.77 11.14
C ARG A 137 -21.85 -15.24 10.70
N ARG A 138 -22.00 -14.80 9.45
CA ARG A 138 -23.31 -14.36 8.93
C ARG A 138 -24.32 -15.49 8.87
N LEU A 139 -23.87 -16.70 8.56
CA LEU A 139 -24.71 -17.90 8.55
C LEU A 139 -25.04 -18.42 9.96
N ASN A 140 -24.30 -17.99 10.99
CA ASN A 140 -24.46 -18.42 12.38
C ASN A 140 -24.83 -17.24 13.30
N PRO A 141 -26.14 -16.94 13.50
CA PRO A 141 -26.61 -15.83 14.33
C PRO A 141 -26.15 -15.88 15.79
N SER A 142 -25.71 -17.05 16.28
CA SER A 142 -25.19 -17.23 17.63
C SER A 142 -23.78 -16.63 17.83
N LYS A 143 -23.05 -16.38 16.74
CA LYS A 143 -21.72 -15.76 16.80
C LYS A 143 -21.85 -14.23 16.72
N PRO A 144 -20.97 -13.47 17.40
CA PRO A 144 -20.91 -12.02 17.24
C PRO A 144 -20.74 -11.65 15.76
N GLN A 145 -21.61 -10.77 15.25
CA GLN A 145 -21.59 -10.35 13.87
C GLN A 145 -20.48 -9.32 13.63
N VAL A 146 -19.97 -9.26 12.40
CA VAL A 146 -19.05 -8.21 11.95
C VAL A 146 -19.83 -7.06 11.32
N SER A 147 -19.27 -5.85 11.38
CA SER A 147 -19.80 -4.67 10.70
C SER A 147 -19.79 -4.82 9.18
N GLU A 148 -20.70 -4.11 8.49
CA GLU A 148 -20.69 -4.01 7.02
C GLU A 148 -19.39 -3.37 6.49
N SER A 149 -18.80 -2.45 7.25
CA SER A 149 -17.52 -1.81 6.94
C SER A 149 -16.36 -2.81 6.96
N CYS A 150 -16.34 -3.75 7.91
CA CYS A 150 -15.40 -4.87 7.91
C CYS A 150 -15.54 -5.75 6.66
N VAL A 151 -16.77 -6.07 6.25
CA VAL A 151 -17.04 -6.87 5.05
C VAL A 151 -16.56 -6.12 3.81
N THR A 152 -16.97 -4.86 3.66
CA THR A 152 -16.61 -3.99 2.54
C THR A 152 -15.09 -3.88 2.37
N TRP A 153 -14.38 -3.60 3.47
CA TRP A 153 -12.93 -3.50 3.48
C TRP A 153 -12.25 -4.80 3.04
N ASN A 154 -12.59 -5.93 3.67
CA ASN A 154 -11.94 -7.21 3.38
C ASN A 154 -12.32 -7.77 1.99
N CYS A 155 -13.51 -7.44 1.48
CA CYS A 155 -13.88 -7.71 0.09
C CYS A 155 -12.95 -6.97 -0.88
N ARG A 156 -12.64 -5.70 -0.60
CA ARG A 156 -11.71 -4.92 -1.43
C ARG A 156 -10.28 -5.47 -1.36
N VAL A 157 -9.84 -5.90 -0.17
CA VAL A 157 -8.52 -6.55 -0.01
C VAL A 157 -8.44 -7.85 -0.81
N LEU A 158 -9.46 -8.72 -0.76
CA LEU A 158 -9.49 -9.94 -1.58
C LEU A 158 -9.42 -9.60 -3.07
N VAL A 159 -10.21 -8.63 -3.51
CA VAL A 159 -10.27 -8.22 -4.91
C VAL A 159 -8.90 -7.72 -5.39
N ARG A 160 -8.17 -6.93 -4.59
CA ARG A 160 -6.79 -6.51 -4.89
C ARG A 160 -5.79 -7.66 -4.86
N ALA A 161 -5.97 -8.61 -3.94
CA ALA A 161 -5.13 -9.80 -3.85
C ALA A 161 -5.28 -10.72 -5.07
N PHE A 162 -6.46 -10.72 -5.69
CA PHE A 162 -6.81 -11.74 -6.68
C PHE A 162 -6.91 -11.22 -8.12
N MET A 163 -7.50 -10.05 -8.33
CA MET A 163 -7.83 -9.53 -9.65
C MET A 163 -6.66 -8.77 -10.28
N ARG A 164 -6.14 -9.33 -11.38
CA ARG A 164 -5.07 -8.74 -12.21
C ARG A 164 -5.45 -7.41 -12.86
N SER A 165 -6.73 -7.19 -13.17
CA SER A 165 -7.21 -5.94 -13.80
C SER A 165 -6.99 -4.70 -12.93
N LEU A 166 -6.69 -4.91 -11.65
CA LEU A 166 -6.43 -3.84 -10.68
C LEU A 166 -4.92 -3.56 -10.50
N GLY A 167 -4.07 -4.18 -11.33
CA GLY A 167 -2.64 -3.92 -11.43
C GLY A 167 -1.78 -5.20 -11.48
N SER A 168 -0.59 -5.09 -12.07
CA SER A 168 0.44 -6.15 -12.12
C SER A 168 1.31 -6.21 -10.86
N GLN A 169 0.89 -5.57 -9.76
CA GLN A 169 1.71 -5.45 -8.55
C GLN A 169 1.83 -6.78 -7.80
N LEU A 170 0.74 -7.55 -7.73
CA LEU A 170 0.63 -8.70 -6.82
C LEU A 170 0.42 -10.03 -7.55
N THR A 171 -0.13 -9.98 -8.76
CA THR A 171 -0.59 -11.16 -9.51
C THR A 171 -0.28 -11.00 -10.99
N GLY A 172 0.21 -12.06 -11.63
CA GLY A 172 0.37 -12.06 -13.08
C GLY A 172 1.27 -13.18 -13.62
N PRO A 173 1.04 -13.66 -14.86
CA PRO A 173 1.94 -14.58 -15.53
C PRO A 173 3.29 -13.86 -15.77
N GLY A 174 4.31 -14.23 -14.99
CA GLY A 174 5.66 -13.71 -15.14
C GLY A 174 6.07 -12.75 -14.02
N THR A 175 6.63 -11.60 -14.39
CA THR A 175 7.20 -10.64 -13.42
C THR A 175 6.17 -9.60 -13.01
N CYS A 176 5.92 -9.49 -11.71
CA CYS A 176 5.10 -8.41 -11.16
C CYS A 176 5.90 -7.09 -11.11
N THR A 177 5.17 -5.98 -10.99
CA THR A 177 5.75 -4.64 -10.88
C THR A 177 5.82 -4.18 -9.42
N ASN A 178 6.61 -3.14 -9.14
CA ASN A 178 6.64 -2.44 -7.85
C ASN A 178 6.53 -0.92 -8.04
N GLU A 179 5.66 -0.49 -8.96
CA GLU A 179 5.50 0.92 -9.31
C GLU A 179 4.88 1.75 -8.18
N ILE A 180 4.09 1.11 -7.32
CA ILE A 180 3.48 1.79 -6.18
C ILE A 180 4.45 1.62 -5.01
N PRO A 181 5.08 2.72 -4.55
CA PRO A 181 6.10 2.64 -3.51
C PRO A 181 5.53 2.04 -2.23
N SER A 182 6.38 1.30 -1.52
CA SER A 182 6.06 0.70 -0.22
C SER A 182 5.02 -0.42 -0.23
N VAL A 183 4.37 -0.75 -1.36
CA VAL A 183 3.43 -1.89 -1.44
C VAL A 183 4.17 -3.20 -1.23
N LYS A 184 5.22 -3.42 -2.04
CA LYS A 184 6.18 -4.51 -1.86
C LYS A 184 7.55 -3.93 -1.53
N PRO A 185 8.35 -4.66 -0.76
CA PRO A 185 9.74 -4.29 -0.61
C PRO A 185 10.50 -4.35 -1.94
N SER A 186 11.55 -3.54 -2.07
CA SER A 186 12.33 -3.43 -3.31
C SER A 186 12.97 -4.74 -3.77
N TRP A 187 13.25 -5.67 -2.85
CA TRP A 187 13.80 -7.00 -3.18
C TRP A 187 12.75 -8.00 -3.70
N GLN A 188 11.45 -7.77 -3.43
CA GLN A 188 10.34 -8.56 -4.00
C GLN A 188 9.71 -7.83 -5.20
N ALA A 189 10.43 -6.89 -5.82
CA ALA A 189 9.85 -6.04 -6.84
C ALA A 189 9.26 -6.85 -8.02
N THR A 190 9.93 -7.94 -8.40
CA THR A 190 9.52 -8.83 -9.49
C THR A 190 8.67 -10.02 -9.06
N GLU A 191 8.55 -10.28 -7.75
CA GLU A 191 7.79 -11.42 -7.22
C GLU A 191 6.29 -11.13 -7.26
N CYS A 192 5.51 -12.17 -7.60
CA CYS A 192 4.04 -12.15 -7.63
C CYS A 192 3.50 -12.94 -6.41
N PRO A 193 3.47 -12.31 -5.22
CA PRO A 193 3.20 -13.01 -3.95
C PRO A 193 1.81 -13.65 -3.90
N CYS A 194 0.88 -13.20 -4.74
CA CYS A 194 -0.52 -13.66 -4.72
C CYS A 194 -0.87 -14.71 -5.78
N ASP A 195 0.10 -15.22 -6.55
CA ASP A 195 -0.17 -16.26 -7.55
C ASP A 195 -0.63 -17.58 -6.91
N GLU A 196 -0.16 -17.88 -5.70
CA GLU A 196 -0.54 -19.08 -4.93
C GLU A 196 -1.95 -18.99 -4.30
N VAL A 197 -2.59 -17.82 -4.32
CA VAL A 197 -3.95 -17.67 -3.77
C VAL A 197 -4.94 -18.40 -4.67
N ALA A 198 -5.41 -19.54 -4.19
CA ALA A 198 -6.47 -20.32 -4.81
C ALA A 198 -7.85 -19.95 -4.21
N ILE A 199 -8.81 -19.70 -5.09
CA ILE A 199 -10.23 -19.52 -4.74
C ILE A 199 -11.00 -20.50 -5.61
N THR A 200 -11.82 -21.35 -5.00
CA THR A 200 -12.71 -22.25 -5.76
C THR A 200 -13.88 -21.48 -6.35
N MET A 201 -14.51 -21.99 -7.40
CA MET A 201 -15.67 -21.28 -7.97
C MET A 201 -16.84 -21.17 -6.98
N ALA A 202 -17.01 -22.16 -6.10
CA ALA A 202 -18.00 -22.13 -5.03
C ALA A 202 -17.72 -20.97 -4.05
N GLN A 203 -16.47 -20.80 -3.62
CA GLN A 203 -16.06 -19.67 -2.79
C GLN A 203 -16.28 -18.34 -3.49
N ALA A 204 -15.89 -18.21 -4.77
CA ALA A 204 -16.10 -17.00 -5.55
C ALA A 204 -17.58 -16.62 -5.66
N SER A 205 -18.47 -17.61 -5.83
CA SER A 205 -19.92 -17.38 -5.82
C SER A 205 -20.42 -16.90 -4.46
N SER A 206 -19.98 -17.52 -3.36
CA SER A 206 -20.36 -17.08 -2.01
C SER A 206 -19.83 -15.69 -1.68
N PHE A 207 -18.59 -15.38 -2.09
CA PHE A 207 -18.01 -14.06 -1.93
C PHE A 207 -18.71 -13.02 -2.81
N ARG A 208 -19.21 -13.41 -4.00
CA ARG A 208 -20.04 -12.53 -4.82
C ARG A 208 -21.32 -12.10 -4.11
N THR A 209 -21.99 -13.03 -3.47
CA THR A 209 -23.17 -12.73 -2.65
C THR A 209 -22.81 -11.86 -1.44
N LEU A 210 -21.66 -12.08 -0.81
CA LEU A 210 -21.20 -11.32 0.35
C LEU A 210 -20.76 -9.88 0.01
N CYS A 211 -20.01 -9.72 -1.07
CA CYS A 211 -19.32 -8.48 -1.45
C CYS A 211 -20.07 -7.65 -2.50
N GLY A 212 -21.12 -8.22 -3.11
CA GLY A 212 -21.90 -7.56 -4.15
C GLY A 212 -21.06 -7.14 -5.36
N ALA A 213 -21.35 -5.95 -5.90
CA ALA A 213 -20.74 -5.42 -7.12
C ALA A 213 -19.21 -5.29 -7.06
N MET A 214 -18.62 -5.11 -5.87
CA MET A 214 -17.15 -5.01 -5.72
C MET A 214 -16.41 -6.27 -6.22
N SER A 215 -17.09 -7.40 -6.21
CA SER A 215 -16.55 -8.71 -6.59
C SER A 215 -17.08 -9.21 -7.93
N ALA A 216 -17.69 -8.33 -8.75
CA ALA A 216 -18.29 -8.71 -10.02
C ALA A 216 -17.32 -9.45 -10.97
N GLY A 217 -16.02 -9.14 -10.92
CA GLY A 217 -14.98 -9.81 -11.71
C GLY A 217 -14.34 -11.04 -11.06
N LEU A 218 -14.74 -11.41 -9.83
CA LEU A 218 -14.04 -12.46 -9.09
C LEU A 218 -14.20 -13.84 -9.74
N GLN A 219 -15.41 -14.20 -10.16
CA GLN A 219 -15.67 -15.50 -10.82
C GLN A 219 -14.91 -15.63 -12.14
N THR A 220 -14.95 -14.60 -12.98
CA THR A 220 -14.17 -14.55 -14.23
C THR A 220 -12.67 -14.60 -13.97
N GLY A 221 -12.18 -13.93 -12.91
CA GLY A 221 -10.79 -14.03 -12.47
C GLY A 221 -10.40 -15.45 -12.06
N VAL A 222 -11.28 -16.16 -11.34
CA VAL A 222 -11.05 -17.54 -10.91
C VAL A 222 -10.96 -18.45 -12.12
N TYR A 223 -11.91 -18.33 -13.04
CA TYR A 223 -11.89 -19.04 -14.30
C TYR A 223 -10.60 -18.79 -15.08
N SER A 224 -10.19 -17.52 -15.23
CA SER A 224 -8.96 -17.16 -15.95
C SER A 224 -7.71 -17.76 -15.32
N ARG A 225 -7.59 -17.78 -13.99
CA ARG A 225 -6.47 -18.44 -13.31
C ARG A 225 -6.49 -19.95 -13.45
N GLN A 226 -7.67 -20.56 -13.28
CA GLN A 226 -7.83 -22.00 -13.47
C GLN A 226 -7.47 -22.40 -14.90
N LEU A 227 -7.86 -21.58 -15.88
CA LEU A 227 -7.53 -21.76 -17.30
C LEU A 227 -6.03 -21.63 -17.54
N ALA A 228 -5.36 -20.64 -16.95
CA ALA A 228 -3.91 -20.45 -17.05
C ALA A 228 -3.11 -21.57 -16.35
N ALA A 229 -3.71 -22.26 -15.38
CA ALA A 229 -3.13 -23.43 -14.73
C ALA A 229 -3.33 -24.73 -15.52
N LYS A 230 -4.21 -24.75 -16.54
CA LYS A 230 -4.33 -25.89 -17.45
C LYS A 230 -3.13 -25.96 -18.40
N ASP A 231 -2.96 -27.10 -19.04
CA ASP A 231 -1.94 -27.23 -20.08
C ASP A 231 -2.22 -26.28 -21.26
N THR A 232 -1.17 -25.96 -22.01
CA THR A 232 -1.20 -25.00 -23.13
C THR A 232 -2.24 -25.34 -24.19
N CYS A 233 -2.55 -26.62 -24.35
CA CYS A 233 -3.50 -27.09 -25.34
C CYS A 233 -4.94 -26.90 -24.88
N PHE A 234 -5.23 -27.25 -23.63
CA PHE A 234 -6.54 -26.97 -23.04
C PHE A 234 -6.79 -25.46 -22.98
N SER A 235 -5.81 -24.67 -22.50
CA SER A 235 -5.95 -23.22 -22.45
C SER A 235 -6.14 -22.60 -23.84
N GLY A 236 -5.36 -23.04 -24.83
CA GLY A 236 -5.49 -22.56 -26.21
C GLY A 236 -6.83 -22.92 -26.85
N SER A 237 -7.33 -24.12 -26.60
CA SER A 237 -8.62 -24.57 -27.12
C SER A 237 -9.81 -23.82 -26.52
N MET A 238 -9.74 -23.48 -25.23
CA MET A 238 -10.77 -22.64 -24.60
C MET A 238 -10.71 -21.20 -25.11
N ALA A 239 -9.53 -20.65 -25.38
CA ALA A 239 -9.39 -19.33 -26.00
C ALA A 239 -10.01 -19.28 -27.41
N ALA A 240 -9.87 -20.35 -28.18
CA ALA A 240 -10.56 -20.50 -29.47
C ALA A 240 -12.09 -20.56 -29.30
N ALA A 241 -12.58 -21.28 -28.27
CA ALA A 241 -14.00 -21.32 -27.94
C ALA A 241 -14.55 -19.95 -27.50
N GLU A 242 -13.77 -19.20 -26.72
CA GLU A 242 -14.12 -17.83 -26.30
C GLU A 242 -14.22 -16.87 -27.49
N THR A 243 -13.34 -17.02 -28.47
CA THR A 243 -13.39 -16.23 -29.71
C THR A 243 -14.60 -16.59 -30.56
N ALA A 244 -14.95 -17.88 -30.65
CA ALA A 244 -16.08 -18.34 -31.45
C ALA A 244 -17.44 -18.04 -30.81
N TYR A 245 -17.52 -18.08 -29.48
CA TYR A 245 -18.76 -17.94 -28.71
C TYR A 245 -18.54 -17.09 -27.44
N PRO A 246 -18.36 -15.77 -27.58
CA PRO A 246 -18.00 -14.90 -26.45
C PRO A 246 -19.12 -14.79 -25.40
N ILE A 247 -20.39 -14.79 -25.81
CA ILE A 247 -21.54 -14.71 -24.90
C ILE A 247 -21.63 -15.99 -24.06
N GLU A 248 -21.61 -17.16 -24.71
CA GLU A 248 -21.68 -18.45 -24.04
C GLU A 248 -20.45 -18.70 -23.18
N SER A 249 -19.26 -18.21 -23.58
CA SER A 249 -18.04 -18.29 -22.77
C SER A 249 -18.11 -17.39 -21.55
N GLY A 250 -18.72 -16.20 -21.66
CA GLY A 250 -19.04 -15.36 -20.51
C GLY A 250 -19.97 -16.07 -19.52
N GLN A 251 -21.02 -16.75 -20.02
CA GLN A 251 -21.91 -17.56 -19.19
C GLN A 251 -21.21 -18.79 -18.59
N PHE A 252 -20.34 -19.45 -19.35
CA PHE A 252 -19.53 -20.57 -18.90
C PHE A 252 -18.61 -20.16 -17.75
N SER A 253 -17.96 -19.00 -17.86
CA SER A 253 -17.01 -18.49 -16.85
C SER A 253 -17.66 -18.15 -15.50
N THR A 254 -18.98 -17.91 -15.49
CA THR A 254 -19.72 -17.49 -14.29
C THR A 254 -20.66 -18.55 -13.73
N ASN A 255 -20.96 -19.62 -14.49
CA ASN A 255 -21.81 -20.71 -14.01
C ASN A 255 -21.03 -21.71 -13.15
N ILE A 256 -21.42 -21.82 -11.87
CA ILE A 256 -20.77 -22.71 -10.90
C ILE A 256 -20.70 -24.18 -11.33
N ASN A 257 -21.69 -24.69 -12.07
CA ASN A 257 -21.76 -26.10 -12.44
C ASN A 257 -20.83 -26.43 -13.61
N CYS A 258 -20.66 -25.48 -14.53
CA CYS A 258 -19.75 -25.66 -15.65
C CYS A 258 -18.30 -25.55 -15.19
N GLN A 259 -18.08 -24.62 -14.26
CA GLN A 259 -16.81 -24.38 -13.62
C GLN A 259 -16.39 -25.49 -12.65
N SER A 260 -17.30 -26.12 -11.92
CA SER A 260 -16.93 -27.24 -11.03
C SER A 260 -16.40 -28.45 -11.82
N VAL A 261 -16.99 -28.75 -12.97
CA VAL A 261 -16.48 -29.77 -13.90
C VAL A 261 -15.17 -29.31 -14.55
N PHE A 262 -15.08 -28.04 -14.93
CA PHE A 262 -13.85 -27.45 -15.49
C PHE A 262 -12.67 -27.47 -14.50
N GLU A 263 -12.92 -27.19 -13.23
CA GLU A 263 -11.93 -27.22 -12.16
C GLU A 263 -11.38 -28.64 -11.96
N ALA A 264 -12.26 -29.64 -11.93
CA ALA A 264 -11.90 -31.05 -11.78
C ALA A 264 -11.13 -31.63 -12.98
N SER A 265 -11.45 -31.17 -14.19
CA SER A 265 -10.91 -31.74 -15.43
C SER A 265 -9.56 -31.17 -15.80
N GLN A 266 -8.63 -32.03 -16.24
CA GLN A 266 -7.30 -31.59 -16.70
C GLN A 266 -7.23 -31.38 -18.22
N SER A 267 -8.28 -31.75 -18.97
CA SER A 267 -8.34 -31.60 -20.42
C SER A 267 -9.78 -31.50 -20.91
N THR A 268 -9.97 -31.12 -22.18
CA THR A 268 -11.30 -31.10 -22.83
C THR A 268 -11.96 -32.49 -22.78
N LEU A 269 -11.19 -33.57 -23.01
CA LEU A 269 -11.68 -34.95 -22.88
C LEU A 269 -12.04 -35.30 -21.43
N GLY A 270 -11.18 -34.90 -20.47
CA GLY A 270 -11.43 -35.10 -19.04
C GLY A 270 -12.75 -34.45 -18.62
N TRP A 271 -13.06 -33.27 -19.14
CA TRP A 271 -14.33 -32.58 -18.86
C TRP A 271 -15.55 -33.41 -19.27
N PHE A 272 -15.54 -34.02 -20.46
CA PHE A 272 -16.62 -34.90 -20.93
C PHE A 272 -16.73 -36.20 -20.12
N ALA A 273 -15.63 -36.70 -19.55
CA ALA A 273 -15.64 -37.85 -18.66
C ALA A 273 -16.15 -37.49 -17.26
N ASP A 274 -15.62 -36.41 -16.68
CA ASP A 274 -15.85 -35.98 -15.30
C ASP A 274 -17.26 -35.45 -15.09
N LYS A 275 -17.89 -34.86 -16.09
CA LYS A 275 -19.26 -34.38 -15.97
C LYS A 275 -20.24 -35.49 -15.57
N ASN A 276 -20.06 -36.68 -16.15
CA ASN A 276 -20.89 -37.84 -15.84
C ASN A 276 -20.59 -38.39 -14.44
N TYR A 277 -19.34 -38.28 -13.98
CA TYR A 277 -18.92 -38.68 -12.63
C TYR A 277 -19.45 -37.73 -11.55
N ILE A 278 -19.39 -36.41 -11.76
CA ILE A 278 -19.93 -35.42 -10.82
C ILE A 278 -21.45 -35.60 -10.66
N LEU A 279 -22.14 -35.89 -11.76
CA LEU A 279 -23.57 -36.23 -11.74
C LEU A 279 -23.88 -37.48 -10.91
N ALA A 280 -22.99 -38.47 -10.91
CA ALA A 280 -23.17 -39.71 -10.16
C ALA A 280 -22.91 -39.56 -8.64
N ASN A 281 -22.16 -38.55 -8.21
CA ASN A 281 -21.77 -38.35 -6.80
C ASN A 281 -22.58 -37.29 -6.05
N LEU A 282 -23.53 -36.63 -6.71
CA LEU A 282 -24.52 -35.81 -6.01
C LEU A 282 -25.41 -36.70 -5.13
N ALA A 283 -25.94 -36.14 -4.03
CA ALA A 283 -26.85 -36.85 -3.13
C ALA A 283 -27.95 -37.54 -3.96
N THR A 284 -28.05 -38.86 -3.78
CA THR A 284 -28.77 -39.80 -4.66
C THR A 284 -30.10 -39.25 -5.16
N GLY A 285 -30.16 -38.91 -6.46
CA GLY A 285 -31.39 -38.51 -7.16
C GLY A 285 -31.36 -37.13 -7.85
N ALA A 286 -30.37 -36.27 -7.57
CA ALA A 286 -30.25 -34.98 -8.24
C ALA A 286 -29.43 -35.09 -9.53
N THR A 287 -30.09 -35.18 -10.69
CA THR A 287 -29.44 -34.98 -12.00
C THR A 287 -29.34 -33.47 -12.26
N PHE A 288 -28.13 -32.93 -12.29
CA PHE A 288 -27.92 -31.55 -12.72
C PHE A 288 -27.76 -31.51 -14.24
N ASP A 289 -28.71 -30.93 -14.97
CA ASP A 289 -28.56 -30.77 -16.42
C ASP A 289 -27.51 -29.69 -16.69
N ILE A 290 -26.45 -30.05 -17.40
CA ILE A 290 -25.41 -29.09 -17.78
C ILE A 290 -26.02 -28.15 -18.81
N PRO A 291 -25.97 -26.82 -18.62
CA PRO A 291 -26.56 -25.89 -19.56
C PRO A 291 -25.98 -26.05 -20.97
N SER A 292 -26.82 -25.81 -21.98
CA SER A 292 -26.44 -25.92 -23.40
C SER A 292 -25.20 -25.10 -23.76
N TYR A 293 -25.10 -23.86 -23.25
CA TYR A 293 -23.93 -23.01 -23.46
C TYR A 293 -22.62 -23.65 -22.96
N CYS A 294 -22.67 -24.46 -21.91
CA CYS A 294 -21.46 -25.12 -21.41
C CYS A 294 -21.02 -26.28 -22.28
N ARG A 295 -21.98 -27.08 -22.76
CA ARG A 295 -21.69 -28.08 -23.79
C ARG A 295 -21.17 -27.41 -25.06
N LYS A 296 -21.77 -26.30 -25.46
CA LYS A 296 -21.37 -25.56 -26.67
C LYS A 296 -19.92 -25.05 -26.60
N VAL A 297 -19.53 -24.40 -25.51
CA VAL A 297 -18.15 -23.94 -25.29
C VAL A 297 -17.17 -25.12 -25.29
N MET A 298 -17.48 -26.19 -24.55
CA MET A 298 -16.58 -27.34 -24.43
C MET A 298 -16.48 -28.19 -25.69
N CYS A 299 -17.55 -28.31 -26.47
CA CYS A 299 -17.52 -28.93 -27.79
C CYS A 299 -16.66 -28.12 -28.77
N THR A 300 -16.75 -26.79 -28.72
CA THR A 300 -15.91 -25.91 -29.54
C THR A 300 -14.44 -26.02 -29.15
N ALA A 301 -14.16 -26.05 -27.84
CA ALA A 301 -12.81 -26.29 -27.34
C ALA A 301 -12.30 -27.67 -27.79
N PHE A 302 -13.12 -28.72 -27.69
CA PHE A 302 -12.75 -30.07 -28.14
C PHE A 302 -12.42 -30.12 -29.64
N VAL A 303 -13.25 -29.51 -30.49
CA VAL A 303 -12.97 -29.37 -31.94
C VAL A 303 -11.67 -28.61 -32.18
N SER A 304 -11.44 -27.53 -31.44
CA SER A 304 -10.20 -26.74 -31.55
C SER A 304 -8.98 -27.54 -31.11
N THR A 305 -9.10 -28.40 -30.09
CA THR A 305 -8.03 -29.34 -29.69
C THR A 305 -7.72 -30.30 -30.83
N LEU A 306 -8.73 -30.81 -31.54
CA LEU A 306 -8.52 -31.71 -32.70
C LEU A 306 -7.69 -31.05 -33.80
N GLN A 307 -7.75 -29.72 -33.97
CA GLN A 307 -7.03 -29.00 -35.03
C GLN A 307 -5.57 -28.68 -34.70
N LEU A 308 -5.16 -28.83 -33.43
CA LEU A 308 -3.81 -28.50 -32.96
C LEU A 308 -2.93 -29.76 -32.96
N PRO A 309 -2.01 -29.93 -33.93
CA PRO A 309 -1.20 -31.15 -34.06
C PRO A 309 -0.26 -31.41 -32.89
N GLU A 310 0.07 -30.38 -32.11
CA GLU A 310 0.92 -30.48 -30.93
C GLU A 310 0.14 -30.86 -29.67
N CYS A 311 -1.19 -30.92 -29.75
CA CYS A 311 -2.08 -31.05 -28.61
C CYS A 311 -2.77 -32.40 -28.56
N ASN A 312 -2.41 -33.20 -27.55
CA ASN A 312 -3.13 -34.42 -27.20
C ASN A 312 -3.93 -34.20 -25.92
N PHE A 313 -5.14 -34.76 -25.88
CA PHE A 313 -6.15 -34.68 -24.83
C PHE A 313 -5.73 -35.12 -23.41
N THR A 314 -4.47 -35.49 -23.15
CA THR A 314 -4.01 -35.93 -21.81
C THR A 314 -2.66 -35.37 -21.36
N GLY A 315 -2.07 -34.43 -22.13
CA GLY A 315 -0.78 -33.79 -21.84
C GLY A 315 -0.01 -33.53 -23.12
N ASN A 316 1.10 -32.78 -23.05
CA ASN A 316 2.01 -32.45 -24.17
C ASN A 316 2.72 -33.67 -24.83
N ALA A 317 2.14 -34.86 -24.80
CA ALA A 317 2.63 -36.07 -25.43
C ALA A 317 1.70 -36.44 -26.61
N PRO A 318 2.16 -37.00 -27.74
CA PRO A 318 1.29 -37.39 -28.85
C PRO A 318 0.17 -38.36 -28.42
N LEU A 319 -0.97 -38.36 -29.13
CA LEU A 319 -2.14 -39.26 -28.96
C LEU A 319 -1.72 -40.74 -28.93
N THR A 320 -1.19 -41.21 -27.80
CA THR A 320 -0.81 -42.61 -27.65
C THR A 320 -2.06 -43.45 -27.54
N SER A 321 -2.08 -44.55 -28.29
CA SER A 321 -3.16 -45.54 -28.34
C SER A 321 -3.68 -45.91 -26.95
N GLY A 322 -4.96 -45.65 -26.66
CA GLY A 322 -5.68 -46.21 -25.51
C GLY A 322 -6.47 -45.22 -24.65
N VAL A 323 -6.18 -43.91 -24.73
CA VAL A 323 -6.86 -42.90 -23.89
C VAL A 323 -8.23 -42.53 -24.44
N VAL A 324 -8.36 -42.42 -25.75
CA VAL A 324 -9.61 -42.08 -26.43
C VAL A 324 -10.20 -43.34 -27.04
N THR A 325 -11.29 -43.84 -26.47
CA THR A 325 -12.04 -44.98 -27.04
C THR A 325 -13.06 -44.49 -28.07
N ALA A 326 -13.43 -45.36 -29.01
CA ALA A 326 -14.53 -45.07 -29.94
C ALA A 326 -15.86 -44.75 -29.22
N ALA A 327 -16.07 -45.36 -28.04
CA ALA A 327 -17.23 -45.07 -27.22
C ALA A 327 -17.21 -43.64 -26.66
N ASN A 328 -16.04 -43.14 -26.21
CA ASN A 328 -15.90 -41.77 -25.72
C ASN A 328 -16.17 -40.75 -26.83
N LEU A 329 -15.60 -40.97 -28.03
CA LEU A 329 -15.82 -40.08 -29.17
C LEU A 329 -17.27 -40.10 -29.65
N GLY A 330 -17.89 -41.27 -29.73
CA GLY A 330 -19.31 -41.38 -30.09
C GLY A 330 -20.22 -40.65 -29.11
N ALA A 331 -19.91 -40.71 -27.81
CA ALA A 331 -20.65 -39.97 -26.79
C ALA A 331 -20.47 -38.44 -26.94
N ILE A 332 -19.23 -37.97 -27.11
CA ILE A 332 -18.93 -36.55 -27.33
C ILE A 332 -19.58 -36.04 -28.61
N ALA A 333 -19.50 -36.80 -29.71
CA ALA A 333 -20.11 -36.45 -30.99
C ALA A 333 -21.62 -36.32 -30.88
N THR A 334 -22.28 -37.26 -30.20
CA THR A 334 -23.73 -37.20 -29.94
C THR A 334 -24.09 -35.96 -29.13
N GLU A 335 -23.29 -35.62 -28.13
CA GLU A 335 -23.53 -34.46 -27.28
C GLU A 335 -23.33 -33.14 -28.01
N CYS A 336 -22.27 -33.01 -28.79
CA CYS A 336 -22.02 -31.82 -29.60
C CYS A 336 -23.05 -31.68 -30.73
N ALA A 337 -23.56 -32.78 -31.29
CA ALA A 337 -24.62 -32.75 -32.29
C ALA A 337 -25.91 -32.14 -31.73
N ASN A 338 -26.22 -32.36 -30.45
CA ASN A 338 -27.37 -31.73 -29.79
C ASN A 338 -27.23 -30.20 -29.67
N GLU A 339 -26.00 -29.68 -29.71
CA GLU A 339 -25.69 -28.25 -29.72
C GLU A 339 -25.51 -27.70 -31.15
N GLY A 340 -25.88 -28.48 -32.17
CA GLY A 340 -25.75 -28.09 -33.58
C GLY A 340 -24.34 -28.26 -34.16
N MET A 341 -23.41 -28.88 -33.43
CA MET A 341 -22.06 -29.19 -33.91
C MET A 341 -21.97 -30.65 -34.35
N THR A 342 -22.04 -30.87 -35.65
CA THR A 342 -21.93 -32.22 -36.23
C THR A 342 -20.46 -32.66 -36.28
N LEU A 343 -20.07 -33.46 -35.28
CA LEU A 343 -18.82 -34.24 -35.28
C LEU A 343 -19.08 -35.57 -35.99
N THR A 344 -18.72 -35.69 -37.26
CA THR A 344 -18.74 -36.99 -37.95
C THR A 344 -17.39 -37.68 -37.77
N ASP A 345 -17.37 -39.01 -37.78
CA ASP A 345 -16.13 -39.80 -37.76
C ASP A 345 -15.17 -39.33 -38.87
N GLU A 346 -15.73 -38.93 -40.02
CA GLU A 346 -15.02 -38.38 -41.17
C GLU A 346 -14.46 -36.98 -40.90
N SER A 347 -15.22 -36.08 -40.26
CA SER A 347 -14.73 -34.72 -39.97
C SER A 347 -13.65 -34.73 -38.89
N MET A 348 -13.76 -35.62 -37.89
CA MET A 348 -12.71 -35.81 -36.88
C MET A 348 -11.44 -36.42 -37.49
N CYS A 349 -11.57 -37.45 -38.34
CA CYS A 349 -10.43 -38.13 -38.95
C CYS A 349 -9.84 -37.40 -40.17
N ALA A 350 -10.52 -36.38 -40.69
CA ALA A 350 -9.98 -35.49 -41.72
C ALA A 350 -8.93 -34.53 -41.15
N GLU A 351 -8.96 -34.24 -39.85
CA GLU A 351 -7.96 -33.36 -39.22
C GLU A 351 -6.59 -34.03 -39.20
N GLN A 352 -5.58 -33.33 -39.72
CA GLN A 352 -4.26 -33.89 -40.01
C GLN A 352 -3.56 -34.42 -38.74
N SER A 353 -3.80 -33.75 -37.63
CA SER A 353 -3.41 -34.04 -36.26
C SER A 353 -4.05 -35.29 -35.67
N PHE A 354 -5.26 -35.66 -36.11
CA PHE A 354 -6.04 -36.75 -35.53
C PHE A 354 -6.11 -38.00 -36.43
N ASN A 355 -5.81 -37.88 -37.72
CA ASN A 355 -5.95 -38.98 -38.67
C ASN A 355 -5.09 -40.21 -38.34
N GLU A 356 -3.95 -40.03 -37.67
CA GLU A 356 -3.04 -41.12 -37.29
C GLU A 356 -3.43 -41.77 -35.95
N SER A 357 -4.52 -41.31 -35.31
CA SER A 357 -5.01 -41.89 -34.07
C SER A 357 -5.46 -43.34 -34.27
N ALA A 358 -5.32 -44.16 -33.23
CA ALA A 358 -5.77 -45.56 -33.25
C ALA A 358 -7.27 -45.70 -33.58
N TYR A 359 -8.06 -44.66 -33.27
CA TYR A 359 -9.47 -44.58 -33.62
C TYR A 359 -9.67 -44.46 -35.14
N CYS A 360 -9.03 -43.49 -35.79
CA CYS A 360 -9.13 -43.30 -37.23
C CYS A 360 -8.54 -44.49 -38.00
N VAL A 361 -7.45 -45.08 -37.50
CA VAL A 361 -6.87 -46.31 -38.05
C VAL A 361 -7.83 -47.50 -37.91
N ALA A 362 -8.58 -47.61 -36.81
CA ALA A 362 -9.56 -48.68 -36.63
C ALA A 362 -10.78 -48.52 -37.57
N LEU A 363 -11.22 -47.29 -37.84
CA LEU A 363 -12.35 -46.98 -38.72
C LEU A 363 -12.00 -47.09 -40.20
N PHE A 364 -10.88 -46.50 -40.63
CA PHE A 364 -10.54 -46.32 -42.04
C PHE A 364 -9.35 -47.18 -42.51
N GLY A 365 -8.67 -47.87 -41.60
CA GLY A 365 -7.47 -48.66 -41.88
C GLY A 365 -6.17 -47.85 -41.79
N SER A 366 -5.06 -48.52 -41.51
CA SER A 366 -3.75 -47.86 -41.43
C SER A 366 -3.29 -47.33 -42.80
N GLY A 367 -2.73 -46.12 -42.82
CA GLY A 367 -2.11 -45.53 -44.00
C GLY A 367 -3.07 -44.98 -45.07
N ARG A 368 -4.38 -44.92 -44.81
CA ARG A 368 -5.33 -44.20 -45.68
C ARG A 368 -5.54 -42.79 -45.14
N ARG A 369 -4.79 -41.81 -45.67
CA ARG A 369 -5.15 -40.40 -45.46
C ARG A 369 -6.43 -40.12 -46.23
N LEU A 370 -7.49 -39.67 -45.54
CA LEU A 370 -8.76 -39.27 -46.17
C LEU A 370 -8.55 -38.22 -47.28
N VAL A 371 -7.48 -37.42 -47.17
CA VAL A 371 -7.05 -36.45 -48.18
C VAL A 371 -6.73 -37.10 -49.54
N ASP A 372 -6.24 -38.35 -49.55
CA ASP A 372 -5.83 -39.04 -50.77
C ASP A 372 -7.02 -39.65 -51.54
N GLN A 373 -8.22 -39.69 -50.95
CA GLN A 373 -9.42 -40.25 -51.60
C GLN A 373 -10.15 -39.26 -52.53
N GLY A 374 -9.60 -38.08 -52.80
CA GLY A 374 -10.15 -37.15 -53.80
C GLY A 374 -11.51 -36.53 -53.42
N LEU A 375 -11.91 -36.61 -52.15
CA LEU A 375 -13.13 -36.00 -51.61
C LEU A 375 -12.87 -34.53 -51.23
N SER A 376 -12.54 -33.70 -52.21
CA SER A 376 -12.23 -32.27 -52.03
C SER A 376 -13.47 -31.38 -51.83
N THR A 377 -14.66 -31.96 -51.68
CA THR A 377 -15.94 -31.24 -51.55
C THR A 377 -16.56 -31.31 -50.15
N PHE A 378 -15.89 -31.90 -49.16
CA PHE A 378 -16.42 -31.85 -47.80
C PHE A 378 -16.29 -30.45 -47.23
N HIS A 379 -17.39 -29.99 -46.63
CA HIS A 379 -17.44 -28.79 -45.81
C HIS A 379 -16.32 -28.86 -44.78
N LYS A 380 -15.20 -28.19 -45.08
CA LYS A 380 -14.31 -27.63 -44.05
C LYS A 380 -15.24 -27.01 -43.04
N PHE A 381 -15.22 -27.52 -41.80
CA PHE A 381 -16.14 -27.18 -40.70
C PHE A 381 -16.72 -25.79 -40.91
N GLU A 382 -18.04 -25.57 -40.86
CA GLU A 382 -18.62 -24.22 -41.01
C GLU A 382 -18.05 -23.19 -40.01
N LEU A 383 -17.30 -23.65 -39.01
CA LEU A 383 -16.38 -22.88 -38.19
C LEU A 383 -15.41 -22.01 -39.02
N ASP A 384 -14.97 -22.45 -40.19
CA ASP A 384 -14.05 -21.71 -41.09
C ASP A 384 -14.72 -20.43 -41.63
N THR A 385 -16.06 -20.35 -41.67
CA THR A 385 -16.80 -19.13 -42.05
C THR A 385 -16.84 -18.10 -40.91
N VAL A 386 -16.89 -18.58 -39.66
CA VAL A 386 -16.85 -17.74 -38.45
C VAL A 386 -15.40 -17.33 -38.11
N ILE A 387 -14.42 -18.21 -38.33
CA ILE A 387 -13.02 -17.97 -38.00
C ILE A 387 -12.31 -17.13 -39.08
N ARG A 388 -12.62 -17.30 -40.39
CA ARG A 388 -11.97 -16.48 -41.45
C ARG A 388 -12.47 -15.03 -41.53
N SER A 389 -13.63 -14.71 -40.97
CA SER A 389 -14.11 -13.32 -40.91
C SER A 389 -13.44 -12.49 -39.80
N ILE A 390 -12.61 -13.11 -38.95
CA ILE A 390 -11.98 -12.50 -37.77
C ILE A 390 -10.46 -12.71 -37.76
N ALA A 391 -9.85 -13.08 -38.89
CA ALA A 391 -8.39 -13.20 -38.97
C ALA A 391 -7.73 -11.83 -38.76
N VAL A 392 -7.08 -11.67 -37.60
CA VAL A 392 -6.10 -10.61 -37.30
C VAL A 392 -5.00 -10.66 -38.37
N PRO A 393 -4.59 -9.54 -38.96
CA PRO A 393 -3.55 -9.54 -39.98
C PRO A 393 -2.25 -10.11 -39.38
N SER A 394 -1.66 -11.08 -40.07
CA SER A 394 -0.36 -11.68 -39.74
C SER A 394 0.72 -10.59 -39.59
N GLU A 395 1.64 -10.79 -38.64
CA GLU A 395 2.83 -9.95 -38.34
C GLU A 395 3.65 -9.51 -39.58
N GLU A 396 3.49 -10.20 -40.71
CA GLU A 396 4.17 -9.89 -41.97
C GLU A 396 3.63 -8.62 -42.68
N GLN A 397 2.45 -8.11 -42.31
CA GLN A 397 1.91 -6.86 -42.85
C GLN A 397 2.27 -5.60 -42.03
N VAL A 398 2.71 -5.75 -40.78
CA VAL A 398 3.17 -4.61 -39.94
C VAL A 398 4.63 -4.23 -40.26
N ALA A 399 5.39 -5.13 -40.89
CA ALA A 399 6.78 -4.86 -41.27
C ALA A 399 6.95 -3.94 -42.49
N ASN A 400 5.89 -3.68 -43.27
CA ASN A 400 5.98 -2.92 -44.53
C ASN A 400 5.49 -1.45 -44.45
N GLU A 401 4.97 -0.99 -43.31
CA GLU A 401 4.60 0.43 -43.11
C GLU A 401 5.63 1.23 -42.29
N LEU A 402 6.78 0.63 -41.92
CA LEU A 402 7.83 1.29 -41.15
C LEU A 402 9.11 1.60 -41.98
N GLN A 403 8.98 1.83 -43.29
CA GLN A 403 10.09 2.23 -44.16
C GLN A 403 9.73 3.37 -45.13
N THR A 404 9.27 4.50 -44.60
CA THR A 404 9.43 5.80 -45.29
C THR A 404 9.40 6.92 -44.25
N SER A 405 10.56 7.30 -43.72
CA SER A 405 10.88 8.66 -43.23
C SER A 405 12.31 8.68 -42.68
N ASP A 406 13.30 8.55 -43.56
CA ASP A 406 14.64 9.08 -43.30
C ASP A 406 14.83 10.31 -44.20
N GLU A 407 14.98 11.48 -43.57
CA GLU A 407 15.91 12.57 -43.90
C GLU A 407 15.37 13.90 -43.34
N VAL A 408 16.02 14.42 -42.27
CA VAL A 408 16.65 15.76 -42.23
C VAL A 408 17.38 15.92 -40.88
N GLY A 409 18.71 16.10 -40.93
CA GLY A 409 19.36 17.24 -40.28
C GLY A 409 19.87 17.12 -38.83
N SER A 410 21.07 16.52 -38.71
CA SER A 410 22.25 16.87 -37.91
C SER A 410 22.28 18.11 -36.96
N GLN A 411 23.03 17.92 -35.85
CA GLN A 411 23.83 18.87 -35.04
C GLN A 411 23.19 19.61 -33.84
N ASN A 412 23.54 19.20 -32.60
CA ASN A 412 24.59 19.83 -31.75
C ASN A 412 24.40 19.53 -30.26
N ALA A 413 25.54 19.41 -29.57
CA ALA A 413 25.69 19.22 -28.14
C ALA A 413 25.44 20.51 -27.34
N GLU A 414 24.75 20.44 -26.19
CA GLU A 414 25.15 21.16 -24.98
C GLU A 414 24.43 20.69 -23.70
N LYS A 415 25.18 20.71 -22.60
CA LYS A 415 24.75 20.54 -21.21
C LYS A 415 23.69 21.58 -20.81
N SER A 416 22.70 21.19 -19.99
CA SER A 416 22.48 21.74 -18.62
C SER A 416 21.04 21.59 -18.07
N LEU A 417 21.00 21.30 -16.77
CA LEU A 417 19.94 21.54 -15.75
C LEU A 417 18.61 20.74 -15.77
N PRO A 418 18.17 20.18 -14.61
CA PRO A 418 16.90 19.49 -14.49
C PRO A 418 15.74 20.49 -14.31
N ARG A 419 14.68 20.32 -15.11
CA ARG A 419 13.40 21.01 -14.96
C ARG A 419 12.49 20.26 -13.99
N ARG A 420 11.82 21.05 -13.16
CA ARG A 420 10.69 20.73 -12.29
C ARG A 420 9.69 19.77 -12.95
N PHE A 421 9.36 18.68 -12.26
CA PHE A 421 8.14 17.93 -12.54
C PHE A 421 6.93 18.71 -11.99
N GLY A 422 6.04 19.09 -12.91
CA GLY A 422 4.68 19.50 -12.57
C GLY A 422 3.81 18.25 -12.40
N HIS A 423 2.95 18.28 -11.39
CA HIS A 423 1.89 17.29 -11.19
C HIS A 423 0.96 17.25 -12.42
N ALA A 424 1.02 16.15 -13.16
CA ALA A 424 -0.03 15.76 -14.08
C ALA A 424 -1.04 14.91 -13.31
N ALA A 425 -2.29 15.35 -13.31
CA ALA A 425 -3.42 14.57 -12.81
C ALA A 425 -3.53 13.29 -13.64
N LEU A 426 -3.46 12.14 -12.97
CA LEU A 426 -3.80 10.85 -13.55
C LEU A 426 -5.32 10.82 -13.69
N GLN A 427 -5.81 11.08 -14.90
CA GLN A 427 -7.20 10.86 -15.25
C GLN A 427 -7.30 9.37 -15.59
N GLU A 428 -7.94 8.60 -14.71
CA GLU A 428 -8.19 7.17 -14.93
C GLU A 428 -8.93 6.98 -16.26
N ALA A 429 -8.30 6.26 -17.17
CA ALA A 429 -8.97 5.71 -18.34
C ALA A 429 -9.91 4.61 -17.83
N VAL A 430 -11.18 4.96 -17.68
CA VAL A 430 -12.27 3.98 -17.68
C VAL A 430 -12.24 3.33 -19.06
N VAL A 431 -11.61 2.15 -19.15
CA VAL A 431 -11.74 1.28 -20.31
C VAL A 431 -13.18 0.78 -20.30
N GLY A 432 -14.05 1.50 -21.00
CA GLY A 432 -15.38 1.04 -21.35
C GLY A 432 -15.24 -0.20 -22.21
N TYR A 433 -15.76 -1.32 -21.72
CA TYR A 433 -16.04 -2.47 -22.56
C TYR A 433 -17.21 -2.10 -23.47
N GLU A 434 -16.94 -1.85 -24.75
CA GLU A 434 -17.96 -1.88 -25.81
C GLU A 434 -18.41 -3.34 -25.97
N GLY A 435 -19.57 -3.66 -25.37
CA GLY A 435 -20.11 -5.02 -25.37
C GLY A 435 -21.22 -5.29 -24.33
N VAL A 436 -21.64 -4.27 -23.57
CA VAL A 436 -22.72 -4.39 -22.58
C VAL A 436 -23.84 -3.41 -22.91
N GLU A 437 -24.46 -3.55 -24.08
CA GLU A 437 -25.71 -2.84 -24.40
C GLU A 437 -26.96 -3.74 -24.29
N VAL A 438 -26.81 -5.04 -24.01
CA VAL A 438 -27.94 -6.00 -24.02
C VAL A 438 -28.39 -6.45 -22.62
N LEU A 439 -27.87 -5.85 -21.55
CA LEU A 439 -28.27 -6.17 -20.16
C LEU A 439 -28.76 -4.95 -19.36
N GLN A 440 -29.01 -3.83 -20.03
CA GLN A 440 -29.35 -2.57 -19.36
C GLN A 440 -30.86 -2.32 -19.20
N GLU A 441 -31.73 -3.13 -19.81
CA GLU A 441 -33.19 -3.00 -19.67
C GLU A 441 -33.77 -3.79 -18.47
N ASP A 442 -33.14 -4.87 -18.00
CA ASP A 442 -33.69 -5.68 -16.89
C ASP A 442 -33.28 -5.20 -15.47
N ILE A 443 -32.43 -4.17 -15.36
CA ILE A 443 -31.97 -3.63 -14.06
C ILE A 443 -32.73 -2.35 -13.65
N GLN A 444 -33.53 -1.75 -14.55
CA GLN A 444 -34.31 -0.56 -14.22
C GLN A 444 -35.60 -0.83 -13.43
N ASP A 445 -36.14 -2.06 -13.47
CA ASP A 445 -37.40 -2.38 -12.79
C ASP A 445 -37.23 -2.83 -11.32
N GLU A 446 -36.02 -3.23 -10.88
CA GLU A 446 -35.74 -3.49 -9.44
C GLU A 446 -35.23 -2.25 -8.68
N LEU A 447 -34.99 -1.12 -9.35
CA LEU A 447 -34.55 0.12 -8.71
C LEU A 447 -35.70 1.06 -8.27
N GLN A 448 -36.95 0.62 -8.42
CA GLN A 448 -38.14 1.46 -8.19
C GLN A 448 -38.82 1.27 -6.81
N GLU A 449 -38.14 0.66 -5.83
CA GLU A 449 -38.64 0.52 -4.45
C GLU A 449 -37.84 1.31 -3.39
N CYS A 450 -36.91 2.17 -3.81
CA CYS A 450 -36.35 3.23 -2.97
C CYS A 450 -36.81 4.59 -3.48
N GLY A 451 -37.92 5.08 -2.93
CA GLY A 451 -38.53 6.34 -3.35
C GLY A 451 -37.58 7.54 -3.27
N GLY A 452 -37.46 8.24 -4.39
CA GLY A 452 -37.20 9.67 -4.43
C GLY A 452 -35.73 10.10 -4.35
N ALA A 453 -35.23 10.58 -5.48
CA ALA A 453 -33.98 11.30 -5.60
C ALA A 453 -33.86 12.43 -4.56
N GLY A 454 -32.81 12.38 -3.73
CA GLY A 454 -32.33 13.54 -2.97
C GLY A 454 -31.88 13.30 -1.53
N ASN A 455 -32.24 12.17 -0.89
CA ASN A 455 -31.83 11.91 0.50
C ASN A 455 -31.04 10.61 0.59
N PHE A 456 -29.73 10.74 0.76
CA PHE A 456 -28.89 9.67 1.30
C PHE A 456 -29.46 9.23 2.65
N CYS A 457 -29.82 7.96 2.79
CA CYS A 457 -29.94 7.28 4.08
C CYS A 457 -28.53 7.08 4.66
N SER A 458 -27.87 8.19 5.00
CA SER A 458 -26.74 8.21 5.90
C SER A 458 -27.28 7.89 7.30
N SER A 459 -27.13 6.64 7.75
CA SER A 459 -27.10 6.39 9.19
C SER A 459 -25.77 6.91 9.72
N GLU A 460 -25.68 8.23 9.83
CA GLU A 460 -24.58 8.96 10.43
C GLU A 460 -24.58 8.69 11.94
N ARG A 461 -24.20 7.48 12.36
CA ARG A 461 -23.68 7.26 13.72
C ARG A 461 -22.22 7.69 13.74
N ARG A 462 -21.99 8.98 13.47
CA ARG A 462 -20.73 9.63 13.83
C ARG A 462 -20.61 9.55 15.34
N LEU A 463 -19.55 8.92 15.82
CA LEU A 463 -19.04 9.14 17.17
C LEU A 463 -18.79 10.66 17.30
N GLN A 464 -19.75 11.38 17.87
CA GLN A 464 -19.58 12.79 18.20
C GLN A 464 -18.37 12.92 19.12
N THR A 465 -17.27 13.44 18.60
CA THR A 465 -16.00 13.64 19.32
C THR A 465 -16.02 14.86 20.25
N ASN A 466 -17.20 15.37 20.61
CA ASN A 466 -17.34 16.31 21.73
C ASN A 466 -18.80 16.35 22.22
N PRO A 467 -19.16 15.71 23.35
CA PRO A 467 -20.46 15.93 23.96
C PRO A 467 -20.52 17.36 24.51
N THR A 468 -21.41 18.18 23.95
CA THR A 468 -21.85 19.45 24.54
C THR A 468 -22.37 19.16 25.94
N ALA A 469 -21.72 19.71 26.98
CA ALA A 469 -22.12 19.52 28.37
C ALA A 469 -23.58 19.99 28.58
N ALA A 470 -24.47 19.05 28.88
CA ALA A 470 -25.85 19.36 29.23
C ALA A 470 -25.93 19.99 30.64
N PRO A 471 -26.84 20.94 30.88
CA PRO A 471 -26.97 21.61 32.17
C PRO A 471 -27.44 20.63 33.25
N SER A 472 -26.67 20.57 34.34
CA SER A 472 -26.94 19.73 35.51
C SER A 472 -28.14 20.26 36.30
N THR A 473 -29.33 19.73 36.06
CA THR A 473 -30.47 19.90 36.98
C THR A 473 -30.45 18.82 38.05
N ALA A 474 -30.36 19.29 39.29
CA ALA A 474 -30.15 18.52 40.51
C ALA A 474 -31.30 17.56 40.84
N ALA A 475 -31.03 16.27 40.71
CA ALA A 475 -31.61 15.20 41.51
C ALA A 475 -30.65 13.98 41.42
N ALA A 476 -29.50 14.08 42.09
CA ALA A 476 -28.46 13.05 42.08
C ALA A 476 -28.90 11.82 42.88
N THR A 477 -29.58 10.89 42.21
CA THR A 477 -29.59 9.47 42.61
C THR A 477 -28.14 8.98 42.58
N ASN A 478 -27.66 8.34 43.66
CA ASN A 478 -26.29 7.80 43.79
C ASN A 478 -25.98 6.71 42.74
N LEU A 479 -25.80 7.09 41.48
CA LEU A 479 -25.35 6.21 40.40
C LEU A 479 -23.83 6.06 40.49
N GLN A 480 -23.35 4.82 40.46
CA GLN A 480 -21.94 4.51 40.63
C GLN A 480 -21.16 4.80 39.33
N GLU A 481 -19.90 5.20 39.46
CA GLU A 481 -19.01 5.36 38.29
C GLU A 481 -18.55 3.99 37.78
N TYR A 482 -18.30 3.89 36.47
CA TYR A 482 -17.75 2.68 35.86
C TYR A 482 -16.29 2.47 36.28
N THR A 483 -15.92 1.23 36.62
CA THR A 483 -14.51 0.85 36.77
C THR A 483 -13.90 0.63 35.39
N THR A 484 -12.81 1.34 35.09
CA THR A 484 -12.08 1.21 33.82
C THR A 484 -10.65 0.78 34.05
N THR A 485 -10.10 -0.08 33.19
CA THR A 485 -8.67 -0.41 33.19
C THR A 485 -7.86 0.59 32.35
N ALA A 486 -6.53 0.55 32.50
CA ALA A 486 -5.64 1.22 31.56
C ALA A 486 -5.89 0.71 30.13
N TRP A 487 -5.63 1.58 29.16
CA TRP A 487 -5.69 1.20 27.74
C TRP A 487 -4.63 0.15 27.42
N SER A 488 -5.01 -0.81 26.56
CA SER A 488 -4.06 -1.77 25.96
C SER A 488 -3.05 -1.03 25.06
N MET A 489 -2.00 -1.76 24.64
CA MET A 489 -1.19 -1.36 23.49
C MET A 489 -2.06 -1.21 22.25
N CYS A 490 -1.60 -0.40 21.29
CA CYS A 490 -2.33 -0.20 20.05
C CYS A 490 -2.27 -1.50 19.23
N THR A 491 -3.40 -1.91 18.67
CA THR A 491 -3.48 -3.02 17.72
C THR A 491 -3.85 -2.46 16.36
N CYS A 492 -2.96 -2.63 15.38
CA CYS A 492 -3.18 -2.14 14.02
C CYS A 492 -3.00 -3.25 13.00
N TYR A 493 -3.52 -3.03 11.81
CA TYR A 493 -3.27 -3.92 10.68
C TYR A 493 -1.80 -3.89 10.27
N MET A 494 -1.24 -2.69 10.14
CA MET A 494 0.16 -2.44 9.81
C MET A 494 0.67 -1.22 10.58
N GLN A 495 1.98 -0.98 10.53
CA GLN A 495 2.58 0.19 11.14
C GLN A 495 2.12 1.50 10.49
N CYS A 496 2.13 2.59 11.25
CA CYS A 496 1.73 3.93 10.81
C CYS A 496 0.32 4.05 10.22
N VAL A 497 -0.53 3.06 10.50
CA VAL A 497 -1.93 3.06 10.09
C VAL A 497 -2.81 3.15 11.35
N PRO A 498 -4.00 3.75 11.25
CA PRO A 498 -4.97 3.77 12.34
C PRO A 498 -5.30 2.36 12.82
N GLY A 499 -5.40 2.21 14.13
CA GLY A 499 -5.79 0.99 14.82
C GLY A 499 -6.61 1.30 16.06
N VAL A 500 -6.71 0.32 16.94
CA VAL A 500 -7.55 0.39 18.13
C VAL A 500 -6.80 -0.04 19.37
N ARG A 501 -7.03 0.68 20.46
CA ARG A 501 -6.69 0.24 21.82
C ARG A 501 -7.96 0.00 22.59
N THR A 502 -7.96 -1.03 23.43
CA THR A 502 -9.15 -1.45 24.18
C THR A 502 -8.90 -1.32 25.68
N ARG A 503 -9.99 -1.17 26.43
CA ARG A 503 -9.96 -1.27 27.90
C ARG A 503 -11.23 -1.95 28.38
N SER A 504 -11.14 -2.64 29.50
CA SER A 504 -12.32 -3.19 30.15
C SER A 504 -13.09 -2.06 30.86
N VAL A 505 -14.41 -2.07 30.69
CA VAL A 505 -15.35 -1.12 31.32
C VAL A 505 -16.42 -1.97 32.00
N SER A 506 -16.31 -2.13 33.31
CA SER A 506 -17.20 -2.97 34.11
C SER A 506 -18.01 -2.14 35.09
N CYS A 507 -19.31 -2.40 35.16
CA CYS A 507 -20.18 -1.90 36.23
C CYS A 507 -20.27 -3.00 37.32
N PRO A 508 -20.09 -2.67 38.60
CA PRO A 508 -20.27 -3.63 39.68
C PRO A 508 -21.64 -4.31 39.64
N ALA A 509 -21.67 -5.62 39.92
CA ALA A 509 -22.92 -6.38 39.90
C ALA A 509 -23.93 -5.83 40.91
N GLY A 510 -25.17 -5.62 40.46
CA GLY A 510 -26.27 -5.13 41.32
C GLY A 510 -26.37 -3.61 41.48
N VAL A 511 -25.57 -2.83 40.75
CA VAL A 511 -25.61 -1.36 40.80
C VAL A 511 -25.87 -0.77 39.42
N THR A 512 -26.65 0.32 39.35
CA THR A 512 -26.84 1.10 38.13
C THR A 512 -25.72 2.14 38.01
N CYS A 513 -24.93 2.05 36.95
CA CYS A 513 -23.85 3.00 36.68
C CYS A 513 -24.32 4.25 35.92
N GLN A 514 -23.56 5.34 36.01
CA GLN A 514 -23.86 6.62 35.35
C GLN A 514 -23.80 6.50 33.82
N GLU A 515 -24.78 7.04 33.10
CA GLU A 515 -24.73 7.17 31.64
C GLU A 515 -24.13 8.53 31.23
N PRO A 516 -23.37 8.62 30.11
CA PRO A 516 -23.06 7.55 29.15
C PRO A 516 -21.92 6.62 29.60
N LYS A 517 -21.99 5.34 29.19
CA LYS A 517 -20.92 4.36 29.42
C LYS A 517 -19.61 4.83 28.77
N PRO A 518 -18.47 4.84 29.50
CA PRO A 518 -17.17 5.16 28.91
C PRO A 518 -16.84 4.24 27.73
N SER A 519 -16.15 4.76 26.72
CA SER A 519 -15.71 3.97 25.57
C SER A 519 -14.79 2.83 26.01
N SER A 520 -15.08 1.62 25.52
CA SER A 520 -14.21 0.44 25.70
C SER A 520 -13.15 0.30 24.60
N ALA A 521 -13.23 1.13 23.56
CA ALA A 521 -12.32 1.19 22.43
C ALA A 521 -12.05 2.65 22.06
N GLU A 522 -10.83 2.96 21.63
CA GLU A 522 -10.41 4.27 21.15
C GLU A 522 -9.45 4.08 19.97
N SER A 523 -9.52 4.98 18.99
CA SER A 523 -8.56 5.00 17.89
C SER A 523 -7.16 5.34 18.39
N CYS A 524 -6.16 4.70 17.79
CA CYS A 524 -4.75 5.02 17.99
C CYS A 524 -4.03 4.88 16.65
N THR A 525 -2.80 5.39 16.57
CA THR A 525 -1.94 5.19 15.39
C THR A 525 -0.76 4.35 15.84
N CYS A 526 -0.54 3.21 15.18
CA CYS A 526 0.64 2.39 15.52
C CYS A 526 1.91 3.10 15.09
N LYS A 527 2.94 2.97 15.91
CA LYS A 527 4.27 3.46 15.57
C LYS A 527 4.90 2.58 14.50
N HIS A 528 5.93 3.11 13.85
CA HIS A 528 6.82 2.29 13.03
C HIS A 528 7.51 1.23 13.89
N CYS A 529 7.77 0.05 13.33
CA CYS A 529 8.41 -1.04 14.05
C CYS A 529 9.94 -0.95 14.08
N SER A 530 10.53 -0.03 13.31
CA SER A 530 11.97 0.20 13.39
C SER A 530 12.32 0.69 14.80
N ASP A 531 13.36 0.09 15.40
CA ASP A 531 13.94 0.47 16.71
C ASP A 531 14.75 1.79 16.61
N CYS A 532 14.25 2.70 15.78
CA CYS A 532 14.83 3.98 15.48
C CYS A 532 14.19 5.02 16.40
N ASP A 533 14.80 5.28 17.56
CA ASP A 533 14.52 6.48 18.38
C ASP A 533 14.97 7.79 17.69
N VAL A 534 15.28 7.72 16.39
CA VAL A 534 15.76 8.80 15.56
C VAL A 534 14.79 9.98 15.53
N LEU A 535 13.48 9.75 15.49
CA LEU A 535 12.49 10.82 15.52
C LEU A 535 12.59 11.65 16.81
N LEU A 536 12.75 10.98 17.96
CA LEU A 536 12.96 11.65 19.24
C LEU A 536 14.28 12.42 19.26
N PHE A 537 15.37 11.83 18.74
CA PHE A 537 16.66 12.52 18.65
C PHE A 537 16.62 13.74 17.73
N VAL A 538 15.92 13.66 16.59
CA VAL A 538 15.72 14.78 15.66
C VAL A 538 14.92 15.89 16.36
N LEU A 539 13.85 15.54 17.08
CA LEU A 539 13.03 16.50 17.83
C LEU A 539 13.82 17.20 18.94
N ILE A 540 14.56 16.43 19.76
CA ILE A 540 15.43 16.98 20.82
C ILE A 540 16.50 17.89 20.22
N THR A 541 17.12 17.48 19.12
CA THR A 541 18.10 18.28 18.38
C THR A 541 17.47 19.57 17.89
N ALA A 542 16.30 19.51 17.26
CA ALA A 542 15.60 20.67 16.76
C ALA A 542 15.30 21.69 17.86
N PHE A 543 14.74 21.24 19.00
CA PHE A 543 14.46 22.12 20.14
C PHE A 543 15.73 22.67 20.80
N ALA A 544 16.80 21.88 20.92
CA ALA A 544 18.06 22.35 21.47
C ALA A 544 18.66 23.48 20.61
N TYR A 545 18.63 23.34 19.29
CA TYR A 545 19.10 24.36 18.34
C TYR A 545 18.21 25.62 18.34
N LEU A 546 16.89 25.46 18.37
CA LEU A 546 15.96 26.60 18.49
C LEU A 546 16.17 27.36 19.80
N PHE A 547 16.30 26.64 20.92
CA PHE A 547 16.56 27.25 22.22
C PHE A 547 17.91 27.97 22.24
N GLN A 548 18.98 27.34 21.71
CA GLN A 548 20.28 27.99 21.55
C GLN A 548 20.18 29.27 20.71
N GLY A 549 19.39 29.24 19.63
CA GLY A 549 19.13 30.40 18.77
C GLY A 549 18.43 31.53 19.51
N VAL A 550 17.33 31.23 20.23
CA VAL A 550 16.59 32.20 21.05
C VAL A 550 17.51 32.83 22.11
N VAL A 551 18.28 32.01 22.84
CA VAL A 551 19.22 32.52 23.84
C VAL A 551 20.28 33.43 23.21
N SER A 552 20.78 33.07 22.03
CA SER A 552 21.76 33.89 21.29
C SER A 552 21.16 35.21 20.80
N PHE A 553 19.90 35.22 20.36
CA PHE A 553 19.20 36.45 20.02
C PHE A 553 18.92 37.34 21.22
N LEU A 554 18.57 36.76 22.38
CA LEU A 554 18.41 37.51 23.62
C LEU A 554 19.73 38.16 24.06
N LEU A 555 20.85 37.45 23.91
CA LEU A 555 22.18 38.01 24.14
C LEU A 555 22.51 39.14 23.18
N TRP A 556 22.29 38.93 21.89
CA TRP A 556 22.48 39.96 20.87
C TRP A 556 21.67 41.22 21.19
N LEU A 557 20.38 41.05 21.50
CA LEU A 557 19.49 42.16 21.85
C LEU A 557 19.97 42.87 23.13
N GLY A 558 20.39 42.11 24.16
CA GLY A 558 20.95 42.65 25.38
C GLY A 558 22.20 43.50 25.13
N PHE A 559 23.14 43.02 24.32
CA PHE A 559 24.32 43.78 23.94
C PHE A 559 23.99 45.01 23.09
N VAL A 560 23.02 44.91 22.18
CA VAL A 560 22.54 46.03 21.39
C VAL A 560 21.97 47.11 22.31
N ILE A 561 21.11 46.74 23.27
CA ILE A 561 20.55 47.68 24.26
C ILE A 561 21.65 48.32 25.10
N VAL A 562 22.61 47.53 25.60
CA VAL A 562 23.72 48.08 26.41
C VAL A 562 24.60 49.02 25.60
N ALA A 563 24.84 48.73 24.32
CA ALA A 563 25.59 49.61 23.42
C ALA A 563 24.87 50.93 23.10
N PHE A 564 23.58 51.04 23.46
CA PHE A 564 22.77 52.24 23.28
C PHE A 564 22.67 53.15 24.50
N LEU A 565 23.09 52.68 25.67
CA LEU A 565 23.06 53.49 26.89
C LEU A 565 24.15 54.56 26.82
N GLU A 566 23.76 55.82 27.03
CA GLU A 566 24.71 56.93 27.15
C GLU A 566 25.29 56.95 28.58
N GLU A 567 26.44 57.60 28.77
CA GLU A 567 27.14 57.63 30.08
C GLU A 567 26.23 58.14 31.23
N ASP A 568 25.31 59.05 30.92
CA ASP A 568 24.35 59.61 31.88
C ASP A 568 23.33 58.57 32.37
N ASP A 569 22.91 57.61 31.54
CA ASP A 569 21.92 56.58 31.88
C ASP A 569 22.47 55.54 32.89
N TYR A 570 23.79 55.48 33.07
CA TYR A 570 24.41 54.60 34.07
C TYR A 570 24.22 55.12 35.49
N THR A 571 23.91 56.41 35.68
CA THR A 571 23.72 57.01 37.00
C THR A 571 22.35 56.70 37.61
N GLU A 572 21.32 56.48 36.78
CA GLU A 572 19.94 56.18 37.19
C GLU A 572 19.47 54.79 36.72
N MET A 573 20.19 53.73 37.11
CA MET A 573 19.83 52.37 36.70
C MET A 573 18.48 51.91 37.25
N SER A 574 17.48 51.90 36.36
CA SER A 574 16.19 51.24 36.60
C SER A 574 16.37 49.75 36.94
N ILE A 575 15.42 49.17 37.68
CA ILE A 575 15.42 47.75 38.05
C ILE A 575 15.54 46.85 36.80
N GLY A 576 14.90 47.23 35.68
CA GLY A 576 14.97 46.48 34.43
C GLY A 576 16.40 46.36 33.87
N LEU A 577 17.20 47.43 33.97
CA LEU A 577 18.58 47.42 33.51
C LEU A 577 19.50 46.55 34.40
N LYS A 578 19.21 46.51 35.70
CA LYS A 578 19.88 45.61 36.65
C LYS A 578 19.57 44.15 36.33
N CYS A 579 18.32 43.82 36.04
CA CYS A 579 17.92 42.49 35.58
C CYS A 579 18.61 42.13 34.26
N LEU A 580 18.63 43.06 33.28
CA LEU A 580 19.31 42.87 32.00
C LEU A 580 20.81 42.59 32.18
N GLY A 581 21.47 43.29 33.10
CA GLY A 581 22.87 43.04 33.47
C GLY A 581 23.09 41.64 34.05
N CYS A 582 22.20 41.19 34.94
CA CYS A 582 22.22 39.81 35.42
C CYS A 582 22.06 38.81 34.26
N PHE A 583 21.08 39.02 33.38
CA PHE A 583 20.89 38.17 32.19
C PHE A 583 22.13 38.15 31.29
N CYS A 584 22.71 39.29 30.96
CA CYS A 584 23.91 39.37 30.11
C CYS A 584 25.13 38.68 30.72
N LYS A 585 25.17 38.51 32.05
CA LYS A 585 26.22 37.75 32.75
C LYS A 585 25.99 36.24 32.73
N PHE A 586 24.74 35.78 32.87
CA PHE A 586 24.41 34.35 32.92
C PHE A 586 24.20 33.72 31.55
N LEU A 587 23.57 34.44 30.62
CA LEU A 587 23.23 33.93 29.30
C LEU A 587 24.44 33.40 28.49
N PRO A 588 25.65 34.01 28.50
CA PRO A 588 26.79 33.46 27.77
C PRO A 588 27.21 32.08 28.28
N ILE A 589 27.10 31.85 29.60
CA ILE A 589 27.37 30.54 30.21
C ILE A 589 26.35 29.51 29.71
N ILE A 590 25.07 29.89 29.64
CA ILE A 590 23.99 29.05 29.11
C ILE A 590 24.23 28.74 27.63
N THR A 591 24.58 29.73 26.80
CA THR A 591 24.89 29.51 25.38
C THR A 591 26.07 28.56 25.19
N LYS A 592 27.12 28.66 26.02
CA LYS A 592 28.26 27.73 26.00
C LYS A 592 27.80 26.32 26.36
N LEU A 593 27.06 26.15 27.45
CA LEU A 593 26.51 24.85 27.86
C LEU A 593 25.66 24.24 26.74
N MET A 594 24.75 25.03 26.15
CA MET A 594 23.91 24.60 25.03
C MET A 594 24.73 24.21 23.80
N THR A 595 25.82 24.90 23.51
CA THR A 595 26.74 24.55 22.41
C THR A 595 27.38 23.17 22.61
N TYR A 596 27.69 22.79 23.85
CA TYR A 596 28.19 21.44 24.16
C TYR A 596 27.09 20.39 24.08
N VAL A 597 25.88 20.72 24.53
CA VAL A 597 24.71 19.84 24.39
C VAL A 597 24.41 19.59 22.91
N THR A 598 24.36 20.63 22.07
CA THR A 598 24.11 20.49 20.63
C THR A 598 25.28 19.79 19.92
N MET A 599 26.53 19.98 20.37
CA MET A 599 27.67 19.19 19.90
C MET A 599 27.46 17.69 20.15
N LEU A 600 27.11 17.32 21.38
CA LEU A 600 26.88 15.92 21.75
C LEU A 600 25.72 15.33 20.92
N LEU A 601 24.63 16.07 20.77
CA LEU A 601 23.49 15.66 19.96
C LEU A 601 23.86 15.47 18.49
N ILE A 602 24.65 16.37 17.89
CA ILE A 602 25.14 16.20 16.51
C ILE A 602 26.07 15.00 16.37
N ILE A 603 26.95 14.74 17.35
CA ILE A 603 27.81 13.56 17.33
C ILE A 603 26.94 12.30 17.36
N LEU A 604 25.95 12.24 18.25
CA LEU A 604 25.01 11.11 18.32
C LEU A 604 24.24 10.95 17.00
N LEU A 605 23.69 12.04 16.46
CA LEU A 605 22.99 12.06 15.18
C LEU A 605 23.87 11.60 14.01
N SER A 606 25.14 11.99 14.00
CA SER A 606 26.11 11.62 12.96
C SER A 606 26.54 10.16 13.09
N VAL A 607 26.70 9.69 14.33
CA VAL A 607 27.03 8.30 14.59
C VAL A 607 25.90 7.39 14.13
N THR A 608 24.64 7.72 14.46
CA THR A 608 23.49 6.92 14.03
C THR A 608 23.23 7.01 12.52
N ALA A 609 23.48 8.17 11.89
CA ALA A 609 23.27 8.33 10.45
C ALA A 609 24.41 7.75 9.59
N LEU A 610 25.67 7.90 10.01
CA LEU A 610 26.84 7.66 9.15
C LEU A 610 27.63 6.41 9.53
N VAL A 611 27.65 6.02 10.81
CA VAL A 611 28.51 4.93 11.28
C VAL A 611 27.69 3.64 11.35
N PRO A 612 28.14 2.54 10.71
CA PRO A 612 27.47 1.24 10.80
C PRO A 612 27.76 0.58 12.16
N ILE A 613 27.21 1.11 13.26
CA ILE A 613 27.37 0.53 14.60
C ILE A 613 26.32 -0.55 14.82
N GLY A 614 26.57 -1.73 14.23
CA GLY A 614 25.77 -2.94 14.46
C GLY A 614 24.36 -2.92 13.90
N GLU A 615 23.62 -3.98 14.23
CA GLU A 615 22.25 -4.24 13.77
C GLU A 615 21.16 -3.27 14.26
N PRO A 616 21.21 -2.61 15.44
CA PRO A 616 20.04 -1.89 15.94
C PRO A 616 19.73 -0.57 15.19
N PHE A 617 20.62 -0.09 14.32
CA PHE A 617 20.44 1.17 13.58
C PHE A 617 20.52 1.03 12.06
N SER A 618 20.52 -0.19 11.52
CA SER A 618 20.63 -0.42 10.08
C SER A 618 19.45 0.19 9.32
N ASP A 619 18.24 0.05 9.86
CA ASP A 619 16.99 0.49 9.22
C ASP A 619 16.92 2.03 9.05
N CYS A 620 17.48 2.79 10.00
CA CYS A 620 17.41 4.26 9.96
C CYS A 620 18.34 4.89 8.90
N LYS A 621 19.37 4.15 8.46
CA LYS A 621 20.41 4.67 7.56
C LYS A 621 19.91 4.93 6.14
N GLY A 622 18.85 4.25 5.72
CA GLY A 622 18.34 4.38 4.35
C GLY A 622 17.64 5.72 4.07
N SER A 623 17.34 6.53 5.10
CA SER A 623 16.74 7.86 4.92
C SER A 623 17.77 8.88 4.43
N ALA A 624 17.63 9.31 3.17
CA ALA A 624 18.45 10.37 2.60
C ALA A 624 18.28 11.70 3.37
N THR A 625 17.04 12.02 3.77
CA THR A 625 16.73 13.24 4.54
C THR A 625 17.44 13.24 5.88
N PHE A 626 17.43 12.12 6.60
CA PHE A 626 18.13 11.99 7.87
C PHE A 626 19.66 12.16 7.70
N THR A 627 20.23 11.53 6.68
CA THR A 627 21.66 11.65 6.35
C THR A 627 22.05 13.09 6.02
N VAL A 628 21.26 13.78 5.20
CA VAL A 628 21.47 15.19 4.84
C VAL A 628 21.36 16.10 6.07
N LEU A 629 20.41 15.83 6.97
CA LEU A 629 20.27 16.57 8.24
C LEU A 629 21.51 16.41 9.12
N ALA A 630 22.05 15.20 9.23
CA ALA A 630 23.27 14.93 10.00
C ALA A 630 24.50 15.66 9.41
N ILE A 631 24.71 15.58 8.09
CA ILE A 631 25.80 16.28 7.40
C ILE A 631 25.68 17.80 7.55
N GLY A 632 24.46 18.32 7.40
CA GLY A 632 24.17 19.74 7.58
C GLY A 632 24.45 20.21 9.01
N GLY A 633 24.07 19.41 10.01
CA GLY A 633 24.33 19.68 11.41
C GLY A 633 25.82 19.71 11.75
N VAL A 634 26.61 18.75 11.25
CA VAL A 634 28.07 18.76 11.39
C VAL A 634 28.68 19.99 10.74
N SER A 635 28.23 20.33 9.52
CA SER A 635 28.75 21.49 8.77
C SER A 635 28.50 22.80 9.54
N ILE A 636 27.30 22.98 10.07
CA ILE A 636 26.93 24.15 10.88
C ILE A 636 27.74 24.21 12.16
N TRP A 637 27.92 23.07 12.85
CA TRP A 637 28.72 23.01 14.06
C TRP A 637 30.20 23.35 13.79
N VAL A 638 30.78 22.87 12.70
CA VAL A 638 32.14 23.22 12.28
C VAL A 638 32.26 24.71 11.98
N VAL A 639 31.29 25.30 11.27
CA VAL A 639 31.26 26.76 11.05
C VAL A 639 31.18 27.52 12.37
N GLN A 640 30.31 27.11 13.30
CA GLN A 640 30.21 27.70 14.62
C GLN A 640 31.54 27.61 15.39
N LEU A 641 32.24 26.49 15.31
CA LEU A 641 33.55 26.30 15.93
C LEU A 641 34.60 27.23 15.31
N VAL A 642 34.71 27.26 13.98
CA VAL A 642 35.69 28.10 13.26
C VAL A 642 35.46 29.58 13.57
N VAL A 643 34.20 30.03 13.51
CA VAL A 643 33.85 31.41 13.84
C VAL A 643 34.12 31.71 15.32
N GLY A 644 33.79 30.79 16.23
CA GLY A 644 34.07 30.92 17.65
C GLY A 644 35.56 31.06 17.96
N VAL A 645 36.39 30.21 17.36
CA VAL A 645 37.87 30.26 17.48
C VAL A 645 38.42 31.55 16.88
N TYR A 646 37.92 31.96 15.72
CA TYR A 646 38.29 33.22 15.09
C TYR A 646 37.99 34.42 16.00
N MET A 647 36.77 34.50 16.54
CA MET A 647 36.36 35.56 17.45
C MET A 647 37.21 35.60 18.73
N HIS A 648 37.47 34.43 19.33
CA HIS A 648 38.33 34.32 20.50
C HIS A 648 39.76 34.82 20.25
N ARG A 649 40.32 34.58 19.05
CA ARG A 649 41.71 35.00 18.73
C ARG A 649 41.84 36.48 18.35
N TYR A 650 40.91 37.02 17.57
CA TYR A 650 41.08 38.34 16.95
C TYR A 650 40.31 39.46 17.63
N LYS A 651 39.39 39.16 18.54
CA LYS A 651 38.57 40.15 19.26
C LYS A 651 38.67 39.87 20.76
N PRO A 652 39.72 40.41 21.45
CA PRO A 652 39.83 40.23 22.90
C PRO A 652 38.56 40.72 23.58
N MET A 653 38.11 39.99 24.60
CA MET A 653 36.96 40.40 25.39
C MET A 653 37.18 41.82 25.92
N PRO A 654 36.14 42.65 25.93
CA PRO A 654 36.28 43.97 26.50
C PRO A 654 36.54 43.88 28.03
N PRO A 655 37.34 44.80 28.59
CA PRO A 655 37.83 44.77 29.97
C PRO A 655 36.73 44.54 31.03
N TRP A 656 35.55 45.10 30.81
CA TRP A 656 34.40 45.03 31.71
C TRP A 656 33.72 43.65 31.78
N LEU A 657 34.03 42.74 30.85
CA LEU A 657 33.55 41.35 30.89
C LEU A 657 34.52 40.40 31.61
N HIS A 658 35.72 40.84 31.97
CA HIS A 658 36.67 40.01 32.69
C HIS A 658 36.19 39.76 34.12
N THR A 659 35.81 38.52 34.41
CA THR A 659 35.65 38.07 35.80
C THR A 659 37.02 38.02 36.47
N ALA A 660 37.10 38.48 37.73
CA ALA A 660 38.31 38.36 38.53
C ALA A 660 38.80 36.90 38.51
N SER A 661 40.05 36.68 38.13
CA SER A 661 40.66 35.35 37.94
C SER A 661 40.41 34.46 39.17
N SER A 662 39.51 33.48 39.06
CA SER A 662 39.35 32.47 40.11
C SER A 662 40.62 31.63 40.21
N SER A 663 41.13 31.45 41.43
CA SER A 663 42.32 30.65 41.72
C SER A 663 41.96 29.19 42.00
N GLY A 664 42.75 28.26 41.45
CA GLY A 664 42.73 26.83 41.80
C GLY A 664 41.68 25.96 41.10
N ALA A 665 42.11 24.80 40.58
CA ALA A 665 41.36 23.67 40.00
C ALA A 665 40.36 23.96 38.85
N MET A 666 39.48 24.95 38.96
CA MET A 666 38.54 25.37 37.91
C MET A 666 39.25 25.67 36.58
N LYS A 667 40.46 26.25 36.61
CA LYS A 667 41.20 26.57 35.38
C LYS A 667 41.49 25.35 34.50
N PHE A 668 41.61 24.14 35.05
CA PHE A 668 41.86 22.93 34.25
C PHE A 668 40.58 22.38 33.62
N ILE A 669 39.46 22.38 34.36
CA ILE A 669 38.15 21.93 33.85
C ILE A 669 37.60 22.93 32.82
N PHE A 670 37.80 24.23 33.06
CA PHE A 670 37.32 25.29 32.16
C PHE A 670 38.27 25.61 31.00
N LYS A 671 39.49 25.07 30.96
CA LYS A 671 40.43 25.31 29.86
C LYS A 671 39.87 24.90 28.49
N PRO A 672 39.33 23.68 28.30
CA PRO A 672 38.67 23.31 27.06
C PRO A 672 37.35 24.08 26.86
N LEU A 673 36.62 24.37 27.95
CA LEU A 673 35.39 25.18 27.91
C LEU A 673 35.61 26.60 27.38
N ASN A 674 36.81 27.15 27.61
CA ASN A 674 37.22 28.47 27.15
C ASN A 674 37.75 28.46 25.71
N CYS A 675 37.98 27.30 25.10
CA CYS A 675 38.44 27.23 23.70
C CYS A 675 37.29 27.32 22.69
N VAL A 676 36.03 27.10 23.11
CA VAL A 676 34.87 27.09 22.22
C VAL A 676 33.94 28.25 22.56
N GLY A 677 33.88 29.20 21.62
CA GLY A 677 33.08 30.43 21.73
C GLY A 677 33.76 31.54 22.53
N PRO A 678 33.32 32.79 22.36
CA PRO A 678 33.77 33.92 23.18
C PRO A 678 33.40 33.69 24.64
#